data_AF-A0A2N1ANC5-F1
#
_entry.id   AF-A0A2N1ANC5-F1
#
_cell.length_a   1.000
_cell.length_b   1.000
_cell.length_c   1.000
_cell.angle_alpha   90.00
_cell.angle_beta   90.00
_cell.angle_gamma   90.00
#
_symmetry.space_group_name_H-M   'P 1'
#
loop_
_entity.id
_entity.type
_entity.pdbx_description
1 polymer ?
#
loop_
_entity_poly.entity_id
_entity_poly.type
_entity_poly.pdbx_seq_one_letter_code
_entity_poly.pdbx_strand_id
1 'polypeptide(L)'
;TRTHCSKRQALALGALLLCIEKRICYMRLLKDVCQGDNFRLLYHRKTYYLEYSEQLDSTSWQAPVQRHTVSYHVASLLTYGQRLTSTKALDDPWTIPKQAPPLPEALIQCCESQECITIQQILGQAAAIVDQANLLRLPGVLAGALAGRIVATSLPMQAHIRMVHGKSLMFPPSAVNTEDLELSTALPALLRANGDKHELQQQAVLLFKEVKQILDGYTKAQAKITAKTLEQLVTQRNGKVSSAIMLLVIWIATVIRSGKGRAGRRFKPFESSSIHRYWGALRKLFEELAYGVDLMAIGSEEITAFYAGLIDYQETQLSDMSYFSHRLRSFHRVAASLGVEEPDWDELPVAEQGRHVRAEMLSEREYLETLKRIEASQRDPDIACLLQFVLLCAYRFGLRLDEARGLLRRDWCESHGYCWVLIRNNRYRTLKSEASRRAVPLLFSLEATEQRMLNAVLNRHDALLGGEASLPLLGEIRDGKVEVALSASAISAAEIDALRHVSGSPTLSLHHARHAFYNITAASLLQLKTPVATKITQHIDSADIRQMVMGQQHYCSRRVMMGLARLMGHRQPSTGLLNYNHLILEWADALTPVKGTNGSILKEAIKPQDFKRYTPAAVLPQGLTLFNEPTPHLLMKALRLGALRQNVRRSSEALGLSPVHAAILEGVIQEAESNMRFKIRGKDQWITSQEYP
;
A
#
# COMPACT_ATOMS: atom_id res chain seq x y z
N THR A 1 37.83 10.48 -18.32
CA THR A 1 36.55 10.44 -19.08
C THR A 1 35.81 11.77 -19.07
N ARG A 2 35.56 12.42 -17.92
CA ARG A 2 34.88 13.74 -17.86
C ARG A 2 35.52 14.86 -18.70
N THR A 3 36.83 14.80 -18.92
CA THR A 3 37.64 15.83 -19.60
C THR A 3 37.51 15.85 -21.13
N HIS A 4 36.91 14.84 -21.75
CA HIS A 4 36.90 14.67 -23.21
C HIS A 4 35.50 14.54 -23.85
N CYS A 5 34.43 14.70 -23.07
CA CYS A 5 33.05 14.59 -23.56
C CYS A 5 32.23 15.83 -23.18
N SER A 6 31.37 16.31 -24.09
CA SER A 6 30.36 17.31 -23.73
C SER A 6 29.35 16.74 -22.73
N LYS A 7 28.62 17.60 -22.00
CA LYS A 7 27.58 17.15 -21.06
C LYS A 7 26.52 16.26 -21.72
N ARG A 8 26.15 16.57 -22.98
CA ARG A 8 25.15 15.80 -23.75
C ARG A 8 25.70 14.43 -24.14
N GLN A 9 26.94 14.39 -24.64
CA GLN A 9 27.64 13.12 -24.91
C GLN A 9 27.80 12.27 -23.65
N ALA A 10 28.05 12.88 -22.48
CA ALA A 10 28.13 12.17 -21.22
C ALA A 10 26.79 11.50 -20.83
N LEU A 11 25.66 12.19 -20.99
CA LEU A 11 24.34 11.59 -20.75
C LEU A 11 24.03 10.46 -21.73
N ALA A 12 24.31 10.65 -23.01
CA ALA A 12 24.09 9.62 -24.04
C ALA A 12 24.94 8.37 -23.77
N LEU A 13 26.23 8.54 -23.45
CA LEU A 13 27.12 7.44 -23.05
C LEU A 13 26.67 6.80 -21.74
N GLY A 14 26.24 7.59 -20.76
CA GLY A 14 25.71 7.09 -19.49
C GLY A 14 24.46 6.25 -19.67
N ALA A 15 23.51 6.69 -20.52
CA ALA A 15 22.29 5.96 -20.86
C ALA A 15 22.59 4.66 -21.63
N LEU A 16 23.54 4.69 -22.58
CA LEU A 16 23.95 3.50 -23.32
C LEU A 16 24.63 2.48 -22.40
N LEU A 17 25.54 2.92 -21.53
CA LEU A 17 26.18 2.04 -20.54
C LEU A 17 25.16 1.48 -19.56
N LEU A 18 24.18 2.29 -19.12
CA LEU A 18 23.09 1.82 -18.28
C LEU A 18 22.26 0.73 -18.98
N CYS A 19 21.94 0.92 -20.26
CA CYS A 19 21.25 -0.07 -21.08
C CYS A 19 22.03 -1.40 -21.14
N ILE A 20 23.34 -1.34 -21.36
CA ILE A 20 24.19 -2.53 -21.53
C ILE A 20 24.55 -3.20 -20.20
N GLU A 21 25.11 -2.45 -19.24
CA GLU A 21 25.60 -2.98 -17.95
C GLU A 21 24.46 -3.54 -17.12
N LYS A 22 23.33 -2.83 -17.07
CA LYS A 22 22.15 -3.20 -16.27
C LYS A 22 21.06 -3.88 -17.07
N ARG A 23 21.31 -4.12 -18.36
CA ARG A 23 20.35 -4.74 -19.30
C ARG A 23 18.98 -4.05 -19.31
N ILE A 24 18.94 -2.74 -19.10
CA ILE A 24 17.70 -1.96 -19.09
C ILE A 24 17.35 -1.58 -20.53
N CYS A 25 16.27 -2.15 -21.06
CA CYS A 25 15.74 -1.85 -22.39
C CYS A 25 14.47 -0.98 -22.35
N TYR A 26 14.12 -0.42 -21.19
CA TYR A 26 12.99 0.48 -21.04
C TYR A 26 13.26 1.85 -21.68
N MET A 27 12.78 2.03 -22.91
CA MET A 27 13.10 3.21 -23.73
C MET A 27 12.71 4.55 -23.13
N ARG A 28 11.62 4.63 -22.35
CA ARG A 28 11.24 5.90 -21.70
C ARG A 28 12.28 6.32 -20.66
N LEU A 29 12.72 5.39 -19.81
CA LEU A 29 13.80 5.63 -18.85
C LEU A 29 15.08 6.05 -19.56
N LEU A 30 15.50 5.32 -20.60
CA LEU A 30 16.74 5.64 -21.31
C LEU A 30 16.70 7.04 -21.95
N LYS A 31 15.56 7.43 -22.51
CA LYS A 31 15.36 8.78 -23.09
C LYS A 31 15.41 9.86 -22.02
N ASP A 32 14.69 9.69 -20.92
CA ASP A 32 14.68 10.64 -19.80
C ASP A 32 16.09 10.82 -19.21
N VAL A 33 16.80 9.71 -18.97
CA VAL A 33 18.19 9.74 -18.49
C VAL A 33 19.11 10.44 -19.49
N CYS A 34 18.94 10.18 -20.80
CA CYS A 34 19.71 10.86 -21.85
C CYS A 34 19.43 12.38 -21.91
N GLN A 35 18.25 12.82 -21.47
CA GLN A 35 17.87 14.23 -21.38
C GLN A 35 18.27 14.86 -20.04
N GLY A 36 18.73 14.07 -19.07
CA GLY A 36 19.08 14.56 -17.73
C GLY A 36 17.87 14.68 -16.79
N ASP A 37 16.72 14.13 -17.18
CA ASP A 37 15.43 14.28 -16.50
C ASP A 37 15.08 13.03 -15.68
N ASN A 38 14.21 13.20 -14.68
CA ASN A 38 13.48 12.11 -14.01
C ASN A 38 14.32 11.04 -13.27
N PHE A 39 15.60 11.31 -12.98
CA PHE A 39 16.43 10.42 -12.17
C PHE A 39 17.24 11.16 -11.10
N ARG A 40 17.60 10.45 -10.03
CA ARG A 40 18.56 10.89 -9.02
C ARG A 40 19.60 9.81 -8.72
N LEU A 41 20.75 10.24 -8.21
CA LEU A 41 21.85 9.37 -7.82
C LEU A 41 22.04 9.38 -6.31
N LEU A 42 22.08 8.19 -5.73
CA LEU A 42 22.32 7.93 -4.32
C LEU A 42 23.64 7.19 -4.15
N TYR A 43 24.34 7.48 -3.06
CA TYR A 43 25.52 6.74 -2.62
C TYR A 43 25.30 6.25 -1.20
N HIS A 44 25.31 4.93 -1.03
CA HIS A 44 25.12 4.30 0.26
C HIS A 44 26.03 3.07 0.38
N ARG A 45 26.85 3.02 1.44
CA ARG A 45 27.76 1.90 1.75
C ARG A 45 28.64 1.44 0.58
N LYS A 46 29.32 2.37 -0.09
CA LYS A 46 30.21 2.12 -1.23
C LYS A 46 29.52 1.67 -2.53
N THR A 47 28.20 1.77 -2.59
CA THR A 47 27.42 1.45 -3.79
C THR A 47 26.69 2.69 -4.29
N TYR A 48 26.71 2.90 -5.61
CA TYR A 48 25.88 3.90 -6.27
C TYR A 48 24.57 3.28 -6.71
N TYR A 49 23.49 4.02 -6.50
CA TYR A 49 22.16 3.67 -6.96
C TYR A 49 21.62 4.79 -7.86
N LEU A 50 21.07 4.41 -8.99
CA LEU A 50 20.23 5.25 -9.82
C LEU A 50 18.77 4.97 -9.45
N GLU A 51 18.02 6.02 -9.13
CA GLU A 51 16.57 5.96 -8.96
C GLU A 51 15.90 6.74 -10.08
N TYR A 52 14.93 6.11 -10.73
CA TYR A 52 14.16 6.69 -11.83
C TYR A 52 12.66 6.60 -11.54
N SER A 53 11.91 7.65 -11.90
CA SER A 53 10.45 7.61 -12.00
C SER A 53 10.00 8.55 -13.11
N GLU A 54 8.94 8.18 -13.84
CA GLU A 54 8.44 8.95 -14.99
C GLU A 54 8.07 10.41 -14.66
N GLN A 55 7.86 10.71 -13.38
CA GLN A 55 7.52 12.03 -12.83
C GLN A 55 8.35 12.32 -11.56
N LEU A 56 9.63 11.93 -11.54
CA LEU A 56 10.46 12.09 -10.35
C LEU A 56 10.74 13.57 -10.05
N ASP A 57 10.25 14.03 -8.90
CA ASP A 57 10.79 15.20 -8.22
C ASP A 57 11.98 14.78 -7.36
N SER A 58 13.12 15.45 -7.56
CA SER A 58 14.35 15.26 -6.80
C SER A 58 14.15 15.36 -5.28
N THR A 59 13.18 16.17 -4.82
CA THR A 59 12.90 16.38 -3.39
C THR A 59 11.88 15.38 -2.83
N SER A 60 11.20 14.60 -3.68
CA SER A 60 10.22 13.63 -3.24
C SER A 60 10.88 12.29 -2.87
N TRP A 61 11.02 12.04 -1.56
CA TRP A 61 11.67 10.82 -1.05
C TRP A 61 10.78 9.59 -1.07
N GLN A 62 9.46 9.79 -1.09
CA GLN A 62 8.43 8.75 -1.10
C GLN A 62 7.94 8.43 -2.52
N ALA A 63 8.54 9.05 -3.55
CA ALA A 63 8.18 8.79 -4.93
C ALA A 63 8.41 7.30 -5.27
N PRO A 64 7.48 6.68 -6.01
CA PRO A 64 7.66 5.32 -6.53
C PRO A 64 8.78 5.32 -7.57
N VAL A 65 9.82 4.52 -7.34
CA VAL A 65 11.03 4.53 -8.16
C VAL A 65 11.40 3.14 -8.66
N GLN A 66 12.01 3.09 -9.83
CA GLN A 66 12.85 1.98 -10.25
C GLN A 66 14.29 2.27 -9.79
N ARG A 67 14.83 1.43 -8.90
CA ARG A 67 16.21 1.56 -8.40
C ARG A 67 17.11 0.50 -9.00
N HIS A 68 18.30 0.92 -9.45
CA HIS A 68 19.37 0.03 -9.88
C HIS A 68 20.72 0.45 -9.31
N THR A 69 21.51 -0.53 -8.90
CA THR A 69 22.95 -0.39 -8.67
C THR A 69 23.64 -0.03 -9.98
N VAL A 70 24.56 0.93 -9.94
CA VAL A 70 25.30 1.39 -11.13
C VAL A 70 26.79 1.50 -10.86
N SER A 71 27.61 1.39 -11.92
CA SER A 71 29.05 1.61 -11.83
C SER A 71 29.39 3.06 -11.51
N TYR A 72 30.59 3.28 -10.95
CA TYR A 72 31.14 4.62 -10.78
C TYR A 72 31.18 5.39 -12.11
N HIS A 73 31.47 4.71 -13.23
CA HIS A 73 31.52 5.32 -14.55
C HIS A 73 30.15 5.86 -14.98
N VAL A 74 29.09 5.04 -14.88
CA VAL A 74 27.72 5.46 -15.15
C VAL A 74 27.33 6.62 -14.25
N ALA A 75 27.50 6.48 -12.93
CA ALA A 75 27.18 7.55 -11.98
C ALA A 75 27.92 8.85 -12.31
N SER A 76 29.21 8.77 -12.60
CA SER A 76 30.07 9.92 -12.89
C SER A 76 29.67 10.67 -14.17
N LEU A 77 29.28 9.95 -15.23
CA LEU A 77 28.79 10.52 -16.49
C LEU A 77 27.44 11.20 -16.30
N LEU A 78 26.50 10.52 -15.62
CA LEU A 78 25.16 11.03 -15.39
C LEU A 78 25.16 12.29 -14.50
N THR A 79 25.97 12.30 -13.43
CA THR A 79 26.16 13.49 -12.59
C THR A 79 26.69 14.69 -13.38
N TYR A 80 27.65 14.46 -14.29
CA TYR A 80 28.21 15.53 -15.11
C TYR A 80 27.17 16.15 -16.06
N GLY A 81 26.25 15.32 -16.55
CA GLY A 81 25.20 15.69 -17.49
C GLY A 81 23.95 16.36 -16.90
N GLN A 82 23.58 16.06 -15.64
CA GLN A 82 22.34 16.51 -14.96
C GLN A 82 22.12 18.04 -14.90
N ARG A 83 23.10 18.86 -15.24
CA ARG A 83 23.00 20.34 -15.26
C ARG A 83 22.67 20.90 -16.64
N LEU A 84 22.09 20.10 -17.53
CA LEU A 84 21.66 20.53 -18.86
C LEU A 84 20.21 21.02 -18.82
N THR A 85 19.94 22.16 -19.44
CA THR A 85 18.60 22.77 -19.55
C THR A 85 17.97 22.60 -20.94
N SER A 86 18.69 21.99 -21.88
CA SER A 86 18.27 21.86 -23.29
C SER A 86 17.71 20.48 -23.59
N THR A 87 16.54 20.43 -24.24
CA THR A 87 15.76 19.21 -24.51
C THR A 87 16.12 18.50 -25.82
N LYS A 88 17.02 19.06 -26.63
CA LYS A 88 17.32 18.58 -28.01
C LYS A 88 18.33 17.40 -28.09
N ALA A 89 18.69 16.77 -26.97
CA ALA A 89 19.77 15.78 -26.93
C ALA A 89 19.52 14.48 -27.71
N LEU A 90 18.26 14.12 -28.01
CA LEU A 90 17.93 12.83 -28.65
C LEU A 90 18.16 12.81 -30.16
N ASP A 91 17.99 13.97 -30.81
CA ASP A 91 18.14 14.15 -32.26
C ASP A 91 19.59 14.49 -32.67
N ASP A 92 20.47 14.69 -31.68
CA ASP A 92 21.88 14.98 -31.94
C ASP A 92 22.54 13.75 -32.62
N PRO A 93 23.46 13.99 -33.57
CA PRO A 93 24.20 12.92 -34.23
C PRO A 93 25.09 12.19 -33.24
N TRP A 94 25.09 10.86 -33.30
CA TRP A 94 25.98 10.06 -32.48
C TRP A 94 27.41 10.22 -32.96
N THR A 95 28.26 10.70 -32.06
CA THR A 95 29.68 10.88 -32.30
C THR A 95 30.45 10.00 -31.34
N ILE A 96 31.10 8.96 -31.88
CA ILE A 96 31.99 8.11 -31.12
C ILE A 96 33.17 8.99 -30.66
N PRO A 97 33.54 9.03 -29.36
CA PRO A 97 34.75 9.71 -28.92
C PRO A 97 35.95 9.17 -29.71
N LYS A 98 36.85 10.04 -30.19
CA LYS A 98 37.97 9.67 -31.10
C LYS A 98 38.89 8.53 -30.61
N GLN A 99 38.75 8.09 -29.36
CA GLN A 99 39.55 7.04 -28.71
C GLN A 99 38.73 5.81 -28.27
N ALA A 100 37.45 5.73 -28.62
CA ALA A 100 36.62 4.57 -28.25
C ALA A 100 36.80 3.42 -29.25
N PRO A 101 36.78 2.15 -28.80
CA PRO A 101 36.79 1.00 -29.70
C PRO A 101 35.58 1.04 -30.65
N PRO A 102 35.69 0.46 -31.86
CA PRO A 102 34.57 0.37 -32.78
C PRO A 102 33.38 -0.34 -32.11
N LEU A 103 32.16 0.09 -32.45
CA LEU A 103 30.95 -0.58 -31.96
C LEU A 103 30.98 -2.06 -32.43
N PRO A 104 30.41 -3.00 -31.66
CA PRO A 104 30.30 -4.39 -32.10
C PRO A 104 29.59 -4.49 -33.46
N GLU A 105 30.00 -5.44 -34.30
CA GLU A 105 29.47 -5.63 -35.66
C GLU A 105 27.93 -5.77 -35.69
N ALA A 106 27.34 -6.41 -34.68
CA ALA A 106 25.88 -6.52 -34.53
C ALA A 106 25.15 -5.18 -34.30
N LEU A 107 25.83 -4.17 -33.75
CA LEU A 107 25.33 -2.80 -33.65
C LEU A 107 25.56 -2.02 -34.97
N ILE A 108 26.59 -2.39 -35.73
CA ILE A 108 27.00 -1.75 -36.98
C ILE A 108 26.14 -2.21 -38.17
N GLN A 109 25.90 -3.53 -38.35
CA GLN A 109 25.15 -4.09 -39.49
C GLN A 109 23.73 -3.52 -39.63
N CYS A 110 23.07 -3.13 -38.53
CA CYS A 110 21.77 -2.48 -38.55
C CYS A 110 21.83 -0.98 -38.88
N CYS A 111 23.02 -0.38 -38.84
CA CYS A 111 23.28 1.05 -39.01
C CYS A 111 23.91 1.39 -40.37
N GLU A 112 24.45 0.41 -41.09
CA GLU A 112 25.17 0.56 -42.37
C GLU A 112 24.36 1.20 -43.51
N SER A 113 23.05 1.39 -43.36
CA SER A 113 22.18 2.03 -44.36
C SER A 113 21.91 3.53 -44.11
N GLN A 114 22.52 4.19 -43.11
CA GLN A 114 22.24 5.60 -42.78
C GLN A 114 23.53 6.45 -42.64
N GLU A 115 23.61 7.56 -43.39
CA GLU A 115 24.75 8.50 -43.37
C GLU A 115 24.96 9.19 -42.01
N CYS A 116 23.91 9.31 -41.18
CA CYS A 116 23.96 9.94 -39.88
C CYS A 116 22.99 9.27 -38.91
N ILE A 117 23.51 8.64 -37.86
CA ILE A 117 22.72 7.92 -36.86
C ILE A 117 22.55 8.81 -35.63
N THR A 118 21.32 8.98 -35.15
CA THR A 118 21.02 9.78 -33.96
C THR A 118 21.20 8.99 -32.67
N ILE A 119 21.35 9.70 -31.54
CA ILE A 119 21.39 9.08 -30.22
C ILE A 119 20.13 8.24 -29.96
N GLN A 120 18.95 8.73 -30.33
CA GLN A 120 17.70 7.97 -30.18
C GLN A 120 17.73 6.62 -30.91
N GLN A 121 18.25 6.59 -32.14
CA GLN A 121 18.34 5.37 -32.94
C GLN A 121 19.28 4.34 -32.32
N ILE A 122 20.46 4.77 -31.85
CA ILE A 122 21.42 3.88 -31.19
C ILE A 122 20.89 3.33 -29.87
N LEU A 123 20.26 4.17 -29.05
CA LEU A 123 19.62 3.69 -27.82
C LEU A 123 18.50 2.69 -28.15
N GLY A 124 17.72 2.93 -29.19
CA GLY A 124 16.68 2.01 -29.67
C GLY A 124 17.23 0.66 -30.10
N GLN A 125 18.30 0.64 -30.90
CA GLN A 125 18.94 -0.60 -31.35
C GLN A 125 19.58 -1.37 -30.20
N ALA A 126 20.32 -0.68 -29.32
CA ALA A 126 20.90 -1.28 -28.12
C ALA A 126 19.80 -1.89 -27.23
N ALA A 127 18.70 -1.15 -26.99
CA ALA A 127 17.58 -1.64 -26.21
C ALA A 127 16.92 -2.86 -26.85
N ALA A 128 16.77 -2.91 -28.18
CA ALA A 128 16.20 -4.07 -28.88
C ALA A 128 17.07 -5.32 -28.73
N ILE A 129 18.38 -5.20 -28.92
CA ILE A 129 19.35 -6.30 -28.74
C ILE A 129 19.35 -6.78 -27.29
N VAL A 130 19.37 -5.84 -26.33
CA VAL A 130 19.32 -6.14 -24.90
C VAL A 130 18.00 -6.83 -24.53
N ASP A 131 16.87 -6.41 -25.09
CA ASP A 131 15.57 -7.05 -24.85
C ASP A 131 15.55 -8.51 -25.33
N GLN A 132 16.07 -8.77 -26.54
CA GLN A 132 16.21 -10.15 -27.04
C GLN A 132 17.11 -10.99 -26.12
N ALA A 133 18.26 -10.44 -25.71
CA ALA A 133 19.15 -11.13 -24.78
C ALA A 133 18.49 -11.40 -23.42
N ASN A 134 17.67 -10.46 -22.92
CA ASN A 134 16.91 -10.62 -21.69
C ASN A 134 15.86 -11.72 -21.81
N LEU A 135 15.11 -11.76 -22.91
CA LEU A 135 14.09 -12.81 -23.17
C LEU A 135 14.70 -14.22 -23.21
N LEU A 136 15.95 -14.34 -23.68
CA LEU A 136 16.66 -15.62 -23.74
C LEU A 136 17.31 -16.04 -22.42
N ARG A 137 17.78 -15.08 -21.60
CA ARG A 137 18.67 -15.36 -20.46
C ARG A 137 18.08 -15.08 -19.09
N LEU A 138 17.00 -14.32 -19.00
CA LEU A 138 16.39 -13.93 -17.72
C LEU A 138 14.99 -14.55 -17.58
N PRO A 139 14.52 -14.76 -16.33
CA PRO A 139 13.11 -15.00 -16.07
C PRO A 139 12.23 -13.96 -16.76
N GLY A 140 11.14 -14.39 -17.40
CA GLY A 140 10.29 -13.52 -18.21
C GLY A 140 9.74 -12.29 -17.47
N VAL A 141 9.50 -12.40 -16.16
CA VAL A 141 9.10 -11.26 -15.31
C VAL A 141 10.19 -10.20 -15.21
N LEU A 142 11.46 -10.59 -15.11
CA LEU A 142 12.59 -9.66 -15.06
C LEU A 142 12.84 -9.03 -16.42
N ALA A 143 12.78 -9.82 -17.51
CA ALA A 143 12.85 -9.31 -18.87
C ALA A 143 11.71 -8.31 -19.15
N GLY A 144 10.50 -8.58 -18.65
CA GLY A 144 9.36 -7.66 -18.71
C GLY A 144 9.61 -6.36 -17.94
N ALA A 145 10.16 -6.46 -16.73
CA ALA A 145 10.45 -5.28 -15.90
C ALA A 145 11.55 -4.39 -16.47
N LEU A 146 12.65 -4.99 -16.94
CA LEU A 146 13.77 -4.25 -17.55
C LEU A 146 13.40 -3.59 -18.89
N ALA A 147 12.40 -4.14 -19.60
CA ALA A 147 11.84 -3.56 -20.82
C ALA A 147 10.75 -2.50 -20.58
N GLY A 148 10.27 -2.36 -19.34
CA GLY A 148 9.14 -1.50 -18.99
C GLY A 148 7.78 -2.04 -19.42
N ARG A 149 7.68 -3.32 -19.82
CA ARG A 149 6.40 -4.03 -19.99
C ARG A 149 5.71 -4.29 -18.65
N ILE A 150 6.50 -4.43 -17.59
CA ILE A 150 6.04 -4.47 -16.20
C ILE A 150 6.64 -3.26 -15.49
N VAL A 151 5.78 -2.34 -15.05
CA VAL A 151 6.20 -1.07 -14.45
C VAL A 151 6.47 -1.28 -12.95
N ALA A 152 7.44 -2.15 -12.63
CA ALA A 152 7.76 -2.56 -11.26
C ALA A 152 8.37 -1.41 -10.44
N THR A 153 8.06 -1.37 -9.14
CA THR A 153 8.56 -0.37 -8.18
C THR A 153 9.50 -1.01 -7.17
N SER A 154 10.60 -0.32 -6.86
CA SER A 154 11.52 -0.69 -5.78
C SER A 154 11.03 -0.12 -4.46
N LEU A 155 11.35 -0.79 -3.35
CA LEU A 155 11.20 -0.21 -2.02
C LEU A 155 11.91 1.15 -1.97
N PRO A 156 11.31 2.22 -1.40
CA PRO A 156 11.99 3.50 -1.14
C PRO A 156 13.28 3.30 -0.37
N MET A 157 14.22 4.24 -0.50
CA MET A 157 15.57 4.05 0.07
C MET A 157 15.48 3.96 1.61
N GLN A 158 14.53 4.68 2.20
CA GLN A 158 14.20 4.58 3.62
C GLN A 158 13.78 3.16 4.02
N ALA A 159 12.77 2.61 3.34
CA ALA A 159 12.29 1.25 3.57
C ALA A 159 13.38 0.20 3.37
N HIS A 160 14.15 0.30 2.27
CA HIS A 160 15.27 -0.60 2.01
C HIS A 160 16.32 -0.58 3.13
N ILE A 161 16.71 0.60 3.62
CA ILE A 161 17.66 0.72 4.74
C ILE A 161 17.07 0.11 6.03
N ARG A 162 15.78 0.30 6.30
CA ARG A 162 15.11 -0.33 7.44
C ARG A 162 15.13 -1.85 7.33
N MET A 163 14.74 -2.41 6.20
CA MET A 163 14.69 -3.85 5.99
C MET A 163 16.07 -4.49 6.08
N VAL A 164 17.07 -3.90 5.43
CA VAL A 164 18.41 -4.52 5.33
C VAL A 164 19.28 -4.24 6.56
N HIS A 165 19.09 -3.10 7.23
CA HIS A 165 19.98 -2.64 8.29
C HIS A 165 19.31 -2.42 9.65
N GLY A 166 17.98 -2.52 9.75
CA GLY A 166 17.23 -2.29 10.98
C GLY A 166 17.31 -0.85 11.50
N LYS A 167 17.67 0.11 10.62
CA LYS A 167 17.83 1.54 10.97
C LYS A 167 16.75 2.37 10.30
N SER A 168 16.10 3.23 11.06
CA SER A 168 15.19 4.24 10.52
C SER A 168 15.88 5.60 10.43
N LEU A 169 15.67 6.30 9.33
CA LEU A 169 16.28 7.59 9.02
C LEU A 169 15.19 8.64 8.82
N MET A 170 15.46 9.87 9.27
CA MET A 170 14.62 11.02 9.00
C MET A 170 15.08 11.67 7.69
N PHE A 171 14.26 11.52 6.66
CA PHE A 171 14.49 12.19 5.39
C PHE A 171 14.08 13.66 5.48
N PRO A 172 14.79 14.58 4.80
CA PRO A 172 14.40 15.98 4.75
C PRO A 172 12.95 16.12 4.22
N PRO A 173 12.15 17.06 4.75
CA PRO A 173 10.83 17.33 4.18
C PRO A 173 10.98 17.73 2.70
N SER A 174 10.07 17.25 1.86
CA SER A 174 9.98 17.69 0.47
C SER A 174 9.80 19.22 0.45
N ALA A 175 10.40 19.91 -0.52
CA ALA A 175 10.15 21.34 -0.68
C ALA A 175 8.69 21.54 -1.05
N VAL A 176 7.86 21.98 -0.11
CA VAL A 176 6.46 22.28 -0.38
C VAL A 176 6.43 23.48 -1.32
N ASN A 177 5.78 23.34 -2.49
CA ASN A 177 5.54 24.49 -3.35
C ASN A 177 4.66 25.48 -2.58
N THR A 178 5.13 26.71 -2.43
CA THR A 178 4.42 27.77 -1.71
C THR A 178 3.02 28.03 -2.30
N GLU A 179 2.82 27.76 -3.61
CA GLU A 179 1.53 27.83 -4.29
C GLU A 179 0.49 26.79 -3.81
N ASP A 180 0.92 25.59 -3.39
CA ASP A 180 0.02 24.56 -2.84
C ASP A 180 -0.41 24.91 -1.40
N LEU A 181 0.46 25.60 -0.65
CA LEU A 181 0.18 26.07 0.71
C LEU A 181 -0.82 27.25 0.72
N GLU A 182 -0.76 28.13 -0.28
CA GLU A 182 -1.75 29.19 -0.50
C GLU A 182 -3.15 28.63 -0.83
N LEU A 183 -3.23 27.47 -1.51
CA LEU A 183 -4.51 26.81 -1.82
C LEU A 183 -5.21 26.30 -0.55
N SER A 184 -4.45 25.71 0.37
CA SER A 184 -4.95 25.18 1.64
C SER A 184 -5.38 26.26 2.64
N THR A 185 -4.89 27.49 2.50
CA THR A 185 -5.23 28.61 3.41
C THR A 185 -6.40 29.47 2.93
N ALA A 186 -6.75 29.39 1.63
CA ALA A 186 -7.83 30.19 1.03
C ALA A 186 -9.20 29.47 0.94
N LEU A 187 -9.22 28.14 1.01
CA LEU A 187 -10.45 27.35 0.90
C LEU A 187 -11.11 27.13 2.27
N PRO A 188 -12.44 27.28 2.40
CA PRO A 188 -13.13 27.08 3.66
C PRO A 188 -13.09 25.60 4.10
N ALA A 189 -13.07 25.35 5.41
CA ALA A 189 -13.25 24.01 5.95
C ALA A 189 -14.60 23.44 5.46
N LEU A 190 -14.56 22.27 4.83
CA LEU A 190 -15.76 21.61 4.31
C LEU A 190 -16.58 21.06 5.48
N LEU A 191 -17.80 21.58 5.65
CA LEU A 191 -18.73 21.13 6.67
C LEU A 191 -19.41 19.83 6.22
N ARG A 192 -19.67 18.94 7.17
CA ARG A 192 -20.48 17.74 6.93
C ARG A 192 -21.87 18.15 6.47
N ALA A 193 -22.34 17.53 5.39
CA ALA A 193 -23.68 17.77 4.89
C ALA A 193 -24.73 17.11 5.79
N ASN A 194 -25.76 17.87 6.17
CA ASN A 194 -26.90 17.39 6.93
C ASN A 194 -28.13 17.39 6.03
N GLY A 195 -28.77 16.24 5.87
CA GLY A 195 -29.96 16.06 5.04
C GLY A 195 -30.24 14.59 4.79
N ASP A 196 -31.47 14.26 4.42
CA ASP A 196 -31.78 12.89 3.96
C ASP A 196 -31.16 12.61 2.58
N LYS A 197 -31.16 11.34 2.15
CA LYS A 197 -30.54 10.95 0.88
C LYS A 197 -31.12 11.68 -0.33
N HIS A 198 -32.43 11.98 -0.31
CA HIS A 198 -33.12 12.57 -1.44
C HIS A 198 -32.83 14.08 -1.52
N GLU A 199 -32.79 14.76 -0.37
CA GLU A 199 -32.40 16.16 -0.25
C GLU A 199 -30.95 16.37 -0.74
N LEU A 200 -30.02 15.53 -0.29
CA LEU A 200 -28.61 15.61 -0.73
C LEU A 200 -28.48 15.42 -2.24
N GLN A 201 -29.25 14.50 -2.83
CA GLN A 201 -29.28 14.28 -4.28
C GLN A 201 -29.82 15.53 -5.01
N GLN A 202 -30.92 16.10 -4.54
CA GLN A 202 -31.49 17.31 -5.13
C GLN A 202 -30.52 18.50 -5.07
N GLN A 203 -29.86 18.71 -3.93
CA GLN A 203 -28.88 19.78 -3.77
C GLN A 203 -27.65 19.56 -4.68
N ALA A 204 -27.19 18.33 -4.86
CA ALA A 204 -26.10 18.00 -5.78
C ALA A 204 -26.48 18.32 -7.24
N VAL A 205 -27.69 17.94 -7.67
CA VAL A 205 -28.20 18.24 -9.03
C VAL A 205 -28.29 19.75 -9.26
N LEU A 206 -28.80 20.52 -8.29
CA LEU A 206 -28.88 21.98 -8.37
C LEU A 206 -27.49 22.61 -8.50
N LEU A 207 -26.54 22.20 -7.66
CA LEU A 207 -25.16 22.66 -7.71
C LEU A 207 -24.53 22.37 -9.09
N PHE A 208 -24.72 21.18 -9.63
CA PHE A 208 -24.16 20.83 -10.95
C PHE A 208 -24.79 21.61 -12.10
N LYS A 209 -26.07 21.99 -11.99
CA LYS A 209 -26.72 22.90 -12.95
C LYS A 209 -26.10 24.30 -12.89
N GLU A 210 -25.84 24.83 -11.70
CA GLU A 210 -25.18 26.13 -11.50
C GLU A 210 -23.73 26.11 -12.02
N VAL A 211 -22.97 25.04 -11.72
CA VAL A 211 -21.62 24.85 -12.26
C VAL A 211 -21.64 24.80 -13.78
N LYS A 212 -22.60 24.09 -14.39
CA LYS A 212 -22.73 24.04 -15.85
C LYS A 212 -22.93 25.44 -16.44
N GLN A 213 -23.82 26.25 -15.87
CA GLN A 213 -24.05 27.63 -16.33
C GLN A 213 -22.78 28.49 -16.26
N ILE A 214 -21.98 28.33 -15.20
CA ILE A 214 -20.70 29.02 -15.05
C ILE A 214 -19.69 28.56 -16.11
N LEU A 215 -19.62 27.25 -16.39
CA LEU A 215 -18.70 26.69 -17.38
C LEU A 215 -19.11 27.01 -18.83
N ASP A 216 -20.41 27.05 -19.14
CA ASP A 216 -20.92 27.42 -20.46
C ASP A 216 -20.53 28.88 -20.81
N GLY A 217 -20.41 29.76 -19.81
CA GLY A 217 -19.94 31.15 -19.95
C GLY A 217 -18.41 31.33 -19.98
N TYR A 218 -17.62 30.24 -19.97
CA TYR A 218 -16.17 30.33 -19.86
C TYR A 218 -15.48 30.91 -21.11
N THR A 219 -14.57 31.87 -20.88
CA THR A 219 -13.60 32.34 -21.88
C THR A 219 -12.17 32.33 -21.34
N LYS A 220 -11.16 32.25 -22.22
CA LYS A 220 -9.74 32.22 -21.82
C LYS A 220 -9.33 33.44 -20.98
N ALA A 221 -9.88 34.62 -21.30
CA ALA A 221 -9.61 35.86 -20.58
C ALA A 221 -10.19 35.85 -19.16
N GLN A 222 -11.31 35.14 -18.95
CA GLN A 222 -12.01 35.08 -17.67
C GLN A 222 -11.58 33.89 -16.81
N ALA A 223 -10.56 33.11 -17.20
CA ALA A 223 -10.21 31.87 -16.52
C ALA A 223 -10.04 32.01 -14.99
N LYS A 224 -9.32 33.04 -14.52
CA LYS A 224 -9.15 33.29 -13.08
C LYS A 224 -10.45 33.71 -12.40
N ILE A 225 -11.31 34.47 -13.10
CA ILE A 225 -12.62 34.91 -12.59
C ILE A 225 -13.54 33.71 -12.44
N THR A 226 -13.65 32.86 -13.48
CA THR A 226 -14.45 31.63 -13.45
C THR A 226 -14.04 30.71 -12.30
N ALA A 227 -12.73 30.50 -12.11
CA ALA A 227 -12.23 29.70 -10.99
C ALA A 227 -12.65 30.27 -9.63
N LYS A 228 -12.58 31.60 -9.45
CA LYS A 228 -13.01 32.28 -8.23
C LYS A 228 -14.53 32.19 -8.02
N THR A 229 -15.33 32.29 -9.08
CA THR A 229 -16.79 32.12 -9.00
C THR A 229 -17.19 30.72 -8.57
N LEU A 230 -16.51 29.69 -9.09
CA LEU A 230 -16.72 28.29 -8.66
C LEU A 230 -16.39 28.09 -7.18
N GLU A 231 -15.33 28.72 -6.67
CA GLU A 231 -14.99 28.67 -5.24
C GLU A 231 -16.00 29.40 -4.36
N GLN A 232 -16.52 30.54 -4.82
CA GLN A 232 -17.60 31.23 -4.11
C GLN A 232 -18.86 30.36 -4.03
N LEU A 233 -19.17 29.63 -5.09
CA LEU A 233 -20.29 28.68 -5.12
C LEU A 233 -20.10 27.55 -4.10
N VAL A 234 -18.87 27.04 -3.97
CA VAL A 234 -18.49 26.07 -2.93
C VAL A 234 -18.73 26.65 -1.53
N THR A 235 -18.34 27.89 -1.27
CA THR A 235 -18.60 28.53 0.04
C THR A 235 -20.10 28.67 0.33
N GLN A 236 -20.92 29.02 -0.66
CA GLN A 236 -22.37 29.22 -0.50
C GLN A 236 -23.14 27.91 -0.23
N ARG A 237 -22.65 26.79 -0.78
CA ARG A 237 -23.29 25.47 -0.70
C ARG A 237 -22.67 24.57 0.38
N ASN A 238 -21.67 25.06 1.11
CA ASN A 238 -21.00 24.32 2.17
C ASN A 238 -22.00 23.83 3.24
N GLY A 239 -21.90 22.55 3.63
CA GLY A 239 -22.83 21.90 4.57
C GLY A 239 -24.20 21.50 3.99
N LYS A 240 -24.50 21.83 2.72
CA LYS A 240 -25.74 21.41 2.03
C LYS A 240 -25.54 20.26 1.04
N VAL A 241 -24.29 20.00 0.66
CA VAL A 241 -23.91 18.98 -0.33
C VAL A 241 -22.71 18.21 0.20
N SER A 242 -22.61 16.92 -0.12
CA SER A 242 -21.52 16.06 0.34
C SER A 242 -20.14 16.59 -0.07
N SER A 243 -19.12 16.30 0.75
CA SER A 243 -17.75 16.75 0.48
C SER A 243 -17.21 16.20 -0.85
N ALA A 244 -17.61 14.99 -1.26
CA ALA A 244 -17.21 14.43 -2.56
C ALA A 244 -17.62 15.32 -3.75
N ILE A 245 -18.85 15.85 -3.71
CA ILE A 245 -19.38 16.73 -4.75
C ILE A 245 -18.70 18.11 -4.71
N MET A 246 -18.51 18.65 -3.50
CA MET A 246 -17.83 19.95 -3.31
C MET A 246 -16.39 19.90 -3.81
N LEU A 247 -15.66 18.84 -3.46
CA LEU A 247 -14.30 18.61 -3.92
C LEU A 247 -14.21 18.52 -5.45
N LEU A 248 -15.26 18.04 -6.13
CA LEU A 248 -15.26 17.96 -7.60
C LEU A 248 -15.31 19.36 -8.22
N VAL A 249 -16.10 20.26 -7.63
CA VAL A 249 -16.16 21.68 -8.03
C VAL A 249 -14.84 22.39 -7.74
N ILE A 250 -14.23 22.12 -6.57
CA ILE A 250 -12.91 22.66 -6.23
C ILE A 250 -11.85 22.17 -7.23
N TRP A 251 -11.84 20.87 -7.55
CA TRP A 251 -10.90 20.31 -8.53
C TRP A 251 -10.98 21.01 -9.89
N ILE A 252 -12.18 21.20 -10.46
CA ILE A 252 -12.29 21.87 -11.76
C ILE A 252 -11.88 23.34 -11.67
N ALA A 253 -12.18 24.02 -10.56
CA ALA A 253 -11.70 25.39 -10.31
C ALA A 253 -10.17 25.46 -10.27
N THR A 254 -9.51 24.52 -9.58
CA THR A 254 -8.04 24.39 -9.53
C THR A 254 -7.47 24.13 -10.92
N VAL A 255 -8.04 23.20 -11.70
CA VAL A 255 -7.59 22.93 -13.07
C VAL A 255 -7.65 24.18 -13.95
N ILE A 256 -8.72 24.97 -13.84
CA ILE A 256 -8.86 26.23 -14.58
C ILE A 256 -7.80 27.26 -14.12
N ARG A 257 -7.57 27.37 -12.82
CA ARG A 257 -6.59 28.30 -12.22
C ARG A 257 -5.16 27.97 -12.60
N SER A 258 -4.78 26.69 -12.61
CA SER A 258 -3.40 26.26 -12.91
C SER A 258 -3.06 26.41 -14.39
N GLY A 259 -4.02 26.19 -15.29
CA GLY A 259 -3.80 26.29 -16.73
C GLY A 259 -2.87 25.19 -17.29
N LYS A 260 -2.43 25.38 -18.53
CA LYS A 260 -1.55 24.50 -19.31
C LYS A 260 -0.08 24.86 -19.09
N GLY A 261 0.65 24.14 -18.23
CA GLY A 261 2.10 24.32 -18.08
C GLY A 261 2.68 23.71 -16.81
N ARG A 262 4.03 23.70 -16.68
CA ARG A 262 4.71 23.41 -15.41
C ARG A 262 4.69 24.65 -14.51
N ALA A 263 4.68 24.44 -13.20
CA ALA A 263 4.82 25.51 -12.19
C ALA A 263 6.02 26.42 -12.51
N GLY A 264 5.85 27.73 -12.34
CA GLY A 264 6.90 28.74 -12.63
C GLY A 264 7.06 29.15 -14.10
N ARG A 265 6.19 28.70 -15.03
CA ARG A 265 6.14 29.20 -16.42
C ARG A 265 4.94 30.14 -16.64
N ARG A 266 4.96 30.89 -17.75
CA ARG A 266 3.87 31.82 -18.14
C ARG A 266 2.53 31.08 -18.18
N PHE A 267 1.55 31.59 -17.42
CA PHE A 267 0.20 31.03 -17.36
C PHE A 267 -0.45 30.95 -18.75
N LYS A 268 -0.99 29.78 -19.08
CA LYS A 268 -1.68 29.53 -20.36
C LYS A 268 -3.04 28.90 -20.09
N PRO A 269 -4.17 29.58 -20.33
CA PRO A 269 -5.50 29.03 -20.09
C PRO A 269 -5.81 27.76 -20.89
N PHE A 270 -6.73 26.93 -20.38
CA PHE A 270 -7.30 25.81 -21.13
C PHE A 270 -8.28 26.28 -22.21
N GLU A 271 -8.56 25.42 -23.20
CA GLU A 271 -9.67 25.67 -24.12
C GLU A 271 -11.00 25.34 -23.41
N SER A 272 -12.09 26.04 -23.76
CA SER A 272 -13.42 25.76 -23.22
C SER A 272 -13.81 24.28 -23.41
N SER A 273 -13.53 23.72 -24.60
CA SER A 273 -13.75 22.31 -24.90
C SER A 273 -12.96 21.37 -23.97
N SER A 274 -11.75 21.75 -23.53
CA SER A 274 -10.97 20.94 -22.59
C SER A 274 -11.60 20.91 -21.21
N ILE A 275 -12.12 22.04 -20.73
CA ILE A 275 -12.75 22.15 -19.41
C ILE A 275 -14.04 21.35 -19.38
N HIS A 276 -14.89 21.50 -20.39
CA HIS A 276 -16.12 20.70 -20.52
C HIS A 276 -15.82 19.21 -20.59
N ARG A 277 -14.77 18.81 -21.31
CA ARG A 277 -14.33 17.41 -21.38
C ARG A 277 -13.75 16.90 -20.07
N TYR A 278 -13.12 17.74 -19.23
CA TYR A 278 -12.64 17.35 -17.91
C TYR A 278 -13.79 17.20 -16.92
N TRP A 279 -14.67 18.20 -16.84
CA TRP A 279 -15.87 18.17 -16.01
C TRP A 279 -16.77 16.99 -16.34
N GLY A 280 -17.08 16.81 -17.63
CA GLY A 280 -17.95 15.73 -18.11
C GLY A 280 -17.42 14.32 -17.84
N ALA A 281 -16.10 14.15 -17.66
CA ALA A 281 -15.49 12.85 -17.39
C ALA A 281 -15.89 12.27 -16.03
N LEU A 282 -16.06 13.13 -15.01
CA LEU A 282 -16.36 12.70 -13.64
C LEU A 282 -17.79 13.06 -13.22
N ARG A 283 -18.36 14.15 -13.75
CA ARG A 283 -19.64 14.72 -13.32
C ARG A 283 -20.75 13.68 -13.21
N LYS A 284 -21.02 12.92 -14.28
CA LYS A 284 -22.19 12.00 -14.32
C LYS A 284 -22.13 10.97 -13.18
N LEU A 285 -20.97 10.35 -12.98
CA LEU A 285 -20.79 9.33 -11.94
C LEU A 285 -20.89 9.93 -10.54
N PHE A 286 -20.31 11.11 -10.34
CA PHE A 286 -20.39 11.77 -9.04
C PHE A 286 -21.83 12.19 -8.73
N GLU A 287 -22.59 12.66 -9.73
CA GLU A 287 -24.02 12.98 -9.60
C GLU A 287 -24.83 11.75 -9.15
N GLU A 288 -24.52 10.57 -9.70
CA GLU A 288 -25.24 9.32 -9.45
C GLU A 288 -24.80 8.60 -8.17
N LEU A 289 -23.50 8.62 -7.83
CA LEU A 289 -22.90 7.73 -6.81
C LEU A 289 -22.27 8.47 -5.63
N ALA A 290 -21.96 9.76 -5.74
CA ALA A 290 -21.18 10.50 -4.74
C ALA A 290 -22.01 11.46 -3.86
N TYR A 291 -23.30 11.64 -4.14
CA TYR A 291 -24.15 12.63 -3.46
C TYR A 291 -24.29 12.43 -1.94
N GLY A 292 -24.05 11.21 -1.44
CA GLY A 292 -24.05 10.89 0.00
C GLY A 292 -22.67 10.56 0.58
N VAL A 293 -21.58 10.73 -0.19
CA VAL A 293 -20.23 10.31 0.21
C VAL A 293 -19.45 11.46 0.82
N ASP A 294 -19.00 11.29 2.05
CA ASP A 294 -18.16 12.26 2.74
C ASP A 294 -16.68 11.84 2.72
N LEU A 295 -15.95 12.21 1.66
CA LEU A 295 -14.52 11.89 1.48
C LEU A 295 -13.61 12.42 2.60
N MET A 296 -14.04 13.45 3.33
CA MET A 296 -13.29 14.03 4.44
C MET A 296 -13.41 13.21 5.73
N ALA A 297 -14.42 12.35 5.84
CA ALA A 297 -14.74 11.59 7.04
C ALA A 297 -14.41 10.09 6.93
N ILE A 298 -14.34 9.56 5.70
CA ILE A 298 -14.08 8.15 5.43
C ILE A 298 -12.58 7.88 5.29
N GLY A 299 -12.14 6.68 5.67
CA GLY A 299 -10.73 6.29 5.62
C GLY A 299 -10.26 5.85 4.23
N SER A 300 -8.93 5.74 4.05
CA SER A 300 -8.26 5.29 2.82
C SER A 300 -8.91 4.07 2.14
N GLU A 301 -9.31 3.05 2.90
CA GLU A 301 -9.94 1.85 2.34
C GLU A 301 -11.35 2.10 1.80
N GLU A 302 -12.15 2.89 2.51
CA GLU A 302 -13.50 3.26 2.10
C GLU A 302 -13.45 4.13 0.84
N ILE A 303 -12.45 5.01 0.73
CA ILE A 303 -12.18 5.79 -0.49
C ILE A 303 -11.77 4.87 -1.64
N THR A 304 -10.93 3.86 -1.37
CA THR A 304 -10.53 2.85 -2.36
C THR A 304 -11.75 2.09 -2.88
N ALA A 305 -12.63 1.62 -1.98
CA ALA A 305 -13.86 0.94 -2.35
C ALA A 305 -14.80 1.84 -3.16
N PHE A 306 -14.95 3.10 -2.78
CA PHE A 306 -15.73 4.08 -3.51
C PHE A 306 -15.19 4.29 -4.93
N TYR A 307 -13.88 4.49 -5.10
CA TYR A 307 -13.27 4.65 -6.42
C TYR A 307 -13.34 3.38 -7.27
N ALA A 308 -13.22 2.20 -6.67
CA ALA A 308 -13.45 0.94 -7.37
C ALA A 308 -14.88 0.89 -7.94
N GLY A 309 -15.89 1.25 -7.15
CA GLY A 309 -17.28 1.33 -7.61
C GLY A 309 -17.49 2.33 -8.76
N LEU A 310 -16.81 3.48 -8.72
CA LEU A 310 -16.83 4.44 -9.85
C LEU A 310 -16.24 3.83 -11.13
N ILE A 311 -15.12 3.11 -11.02
CA ILE A 311 -14.44 2.49 -12.16
C ILE A 311 -15.28 1.34 -12.73
N ASP A 312 -15.82 0.47 -11.88
CA ASP A 312 -16.65 -0.66 -12.30
C ASP A 312 -17.89 -0.15 -13.05
N TYR A 313 -18.57 0.87 -12.53
CA TYR A 313 -19.71 1.47 -13.22
C TYR A 313 -19.30 2.10 -14.56
N GLN A 314 -18.17 2.80 -14.59
CA GLN A 314 -17.65 3.41 -15.82
C GLN A 314 -17.29 2.36 -16.88
N GLU A 315 -16.69 1.23 -16.49
CA GLU A 315 -16.35 0.11 -17.38
C GLU A 315 -17.59 -0.48 -18.05
N THR A 316 -18.74 -0.47 -17.36
CA THR A 316 -20.01 -0.92 -17.95
C THR A 316 -20.61 0.07 -18.97
N GLN A 317 -20.20 1.34 -18.95
CA GLN A 317 -20.86 2.41 -19.71
C GLN A 317 -20.01 3.03 -20.83
N LEU A 318 -18.67 3.01 -20.74
CA LEU A 318 -17.79 3.79 -21.62
C LEU A 318 -16.56 3.00 -22.09
N SER A 319 -16.04 3.36 -23.28
CA SER A 319 -14.89 2.69 -23.91
C SER A 319 -13.52 3.26 -23.53
N ASP A 320 -13.42 4.52 -23.08
CA ASP A 320 -12.13 5.17 -22.74
C ASP A 320 -11.85 5.20 -21.22
N MET A 321 -11.39 4.06 -20.69
CA MET A 321 -11.03 3.91 -19.28
C MET A 321 -9.76 4.68 -18.88
N SER A 322 -8.83 4.89 -19.81
CA SER A 322 -7.56 5.56 -19.52
C SER A 322 -7.76 7.04 -19.25
N TYR A 323 -8.59 7.70 -20.06
CA TYR A 323 -8.89 9.11 -19.84
C TYR A 323 -9.61 9.35 -18.51
N PHE A 324 -10.64 8.55 -18.21
CA PHE A 324 -11.37 8.61 -16.94
C PHE A 324 -10.45 8.45 -15.73
N SER A 325 -9.66 7.37 -15.74
CA SER A 325 -8.62 7.05 -14.78
C SER A 325 -7.69 8.24 -14.46
N HIS A 326 -7.18 8.90 -15.50
CA HIS A 326 -6.33 10.08 -15.34
C HIS A 326 -7.06 11.29 -14.72
N ARG A 327 -8.35 11.47 -15.01
CA ARG A 327 -9.14 12.55 -14.41
C ARG A 327 -9.44 12.26 -12.94
N LEU A 328 -9.78 11.02 -12.59
CA LEU A 328 -10.05 10.62 -11.20
C LEU A 328 -8.82 10.84 -10.30
N ARG A 329 -7.62 10.49 -10.77
CA ARG A 329 -6.36 10.79 -10.06
C ARG A 329 -6.10 12.29 -9.94
N SER A 330 -6.35 13.06 -11.01
CA SER A 330 -6.20 14.51 -10.96
C SER A 330 -7.14 15.14 -9.94
N PHE A 331 -8.37 14.65 -9.84
CA PHE A 331 -9.34 15.04 -8.83
C PHE A 331 -8.82 14.73 -7.43
N HIS A 332 -8.38 13.49 -7.21
CA HIS A 332 -7.94 13.08 -5.89
C HIS A 332 -6.69 13.82 -5.42
N ARG A 333 -5.74 14.16 -6.29
CA ARG A 333 -4.58 15.00 -5.91
C ARG A 333 -5.00 16.32 -5.27
N VAL A 334 -6.06 16.94 -5.79
CA VAL A 334 -6.62 18.15 -5.17
C VAL A 334 -7.31 17.82 -3.85
N ALA A 335 -8.09 16.74 -3.80
CA ALA A 335 -8.72 16.29 -2.56
C ALA A 335 -7.70 15.99 -1.44
N ALA A 336 -6.61 15.29 -1.75
CA ALA A 336 -5.53 14.98 -0.83
C ALA A 336 -4.83 16.23 -0.29
N SER A 337 -4.66 17.27 -1.14
CA SER A 337 -4.12 18.56 -0.71
C SER A 337 -5.00 19.28 0.33
N LEU A 338 -6.28 18.90 0.42
CA LEU A 338 -7.25 19.43 1.38
C LEU A 338 -7.46 18.50 2.59
N GLY A 339 -6.68 17.43 2.71
CA GLY A 339 -6.71 16.52 3.86
C GLY A 339 -7.54 15.25 3.68
N VAL A 340 -8.05 14.97 2.47
CA VAL A 340 -8.65 13.65 2.17
C VAL A 340 -7.58 12.57 2.25
N GLU A 341 -7.90 11.45 2.90
CA GLU A 341 -6.99 10.31 2.96
C GLU A 341 -6.75 9.73 1.56
N GLU A 342 -5.52 9.29 1.31
CA GLU A 342 -5.17 8.75 0.00
C GLU A 342 -5.66 7.30 -0.16
N PRO A 343 -6.35 6.95 -1.24
CA PRO A 343 -6.76 5.58 -1.50
C PRO A 343 -5.55 4.72 -1.85
N ASP A 344 -5.77 3.42 -1.81
CA ASP A 344 -4.90 2.45 -2.42
C ASP A 344 -5.14 2.43 -3.94
N TRP A 345 -4.39 3.29 -4.64
CA TRP A 345 -4.38 3.35 -6.10
C TRP A 345 -3.96 2.04 -6.76
N ASP A 346 -3.25 1.20 -6.02
CA ASP A 346 -2.72 -0.07 -6.49
C ASP A 346 -3.81 -1.15 -6.53
N GLU A 347 -4.90 -0.90 -5.81
CA GLU A 347 -6.08 -1.75 -5.83
C GLU A 347 -7.11 -1.39 -6.91
N LEU A 348 -6.87 -0.33 -7.68
CA LEU A 348 -7.80 0.17 -8.69
C LEU A 348 -7.31 -0.19 -10.11
N PRO A 349 -8.17 -0.71 -11.01
CA PRO A 349 -7.79 -1.08 -12.37
C PRO A 349 -7.66 0.14 -13.30
N VAL A 350 -6.80 1.08 -12.91
CA VAL A 350 -6.59 2.37 -13.58
C VAL A 350 -5.48 2.20 -14.63
N ALA A 351 -5.75 2.54 -15.89
CA ALA A 351 -4.71 2.47 -16.94
C ALA A 351 -3.63 3.55 -16.69
N GLU A 352 -2.38 3.13 -16.49
CA GLU A 352 -1.32 4.01 -16.00
C GLU A 352 -0.39 4.56 -17.09
N GLN A 353 0.04 5.81 -16.91
CA GLN A 353 1.29 6.31 -17.46
C GLN A 353 2.31 6.48 -16.33
N GLY A 354 3.17 5.49 -16.12
CA GLY A 354 4.29 5.52 -15.17
C GLY A 354 3.99 4.86 -13.82
N ARG A 355 4.96 4.90 -12.89
CA ARG A 355 4.89 4.27 -11.56
C ARG A 355 4.13 5.13 -10.54
N HIS A 356 3.22 4.51 -9.77
CA HIS A 356 2.43 5.20 -8.73
C HIS A 356 2.34 4.46 -7.38
N VAL A 357 2.88 3.24 -7.32
CA VAL A 357 2.74 2.29 -6.20
C VAL A 357 3.44 2.73 -4.93
N ARG A 358 2.75 2.67 -3.80
CA ARG A 358 3.35 2.95 -2.48
C ARG A 358 4.17 1.76 -2.02
N ALA A 359 5.43 1.72 -2.47
CA ALA A 359 6.31 0.59 -2.27
C ALA A 359 6.90 0.46 -0.84
N GLU A 360 6.13 0.74 0.21
CA GLU A 360 6.58 0.54 1.59
C GLU A 360 6.39 -0.91 2.06
N MET A 361 7.11 -1.29 3.11
CA MET A 361 7.03 -2.65 3.66
C MET A 361 7.33 -2.68 5.15
N LEU A 362 6.57 -3.50 5.88
CA LEU A 362 6.76 -3.74 7.31
C LEU A 362 7.72 -4.93 7.54
N SER A 363 8.76 -4.75 8.36
CA SER A 363 9.62 -5.86 8.79
C SER A 363 8.99 -6.62 9.95
N GLU A 364 9.41 -7.88 10.18
CA GLU A 364 8.91 -8.69 11.29
C GLU A 364 9.21 -8.06 12.66
N ARG A 365 10.41 -7.46 12.81
CA ARG A 365 10.76 -6.71 14.02
C ARG A 365 9.78 -5.56 14.26
N GLU A 366 9.53 -4.75 13.24
CA GLU A 366 8.62 -3.60 13.36
C GLU A 366 7.18 -4.07 13.63
N TYR A 367 6.73 -5.15 12.99
CA TYR A 367 5.44 -5.78 13.28
C TYR A 367 5.31 -6.17 14.76
N LEU A 368 6.29 -6.91 15.30
CA LEU A 368 6.28 -7.33 16.70
C LEU A 368 6.38 -6.15 17.68
N GLU A 369 7.17 -5.12 17.33
CA GLU A 369 7.25 -3.88 18.11
C GLU A 369 5.93 -3.09 18.07
N THR A 370 5.22 -3.10 16.94
CA THR A 370 3.89 -2.50 16.82
C THR A 370 2.85 -3.22 17.67
N LEU A 371 2.87 -4.56 17.73
CA LEU A 371 1.99 -5.30 18.66
C LEU A 371 2.20 -4.85 20.12
N LYS A 372 3.46 -4.74 20.56
CA LYS A 372 3.80 -4.25 21.91
C LYS A 372 3.37 -2.80 22.12
N ARG A 373 3.51 -1.96 21.09
CA ARG A 373 3.09 -0.55 21.13
C ARG A 373 1.59 -0.42 21.33
N ILE A 374 0.79 -1.20 20.61
CA ILE A 374 -0.67 -1.24 20.72
C ILE A 374 -1.06 -1.64 22.16
N GLU A 375 -0.45 -2.70 22.69
CA GLU A 375 -0.69 -3.16 24.07
C GLU A 375 -0.40 -2.07 25.10
N ALA A 376 0.71 -1.34 24.94
CA ALA A 376 1.11 -0.28 25.87
C ALA A 376 0.34 1.04 25.69
N SER A 377 -0.25 1.29 24.51
CA SER A 377 -0.93 2.55 24.20
C SER A 377 -2.40 2.56 24.57
N GLN A 378 -3.07 1.41 24.44
CA GLN A 378 -4.51 1.33 24.68
C GLN A 378 -4.80 1.18 26.16
N ARG A 379 -5.79 1.95 26.65
CA ARG A 379 -6.27 1.84 28.03
C ARG A 379 -7.14 0.60 28.25
N ASP A 380 -7.85 0.19 27.21
CA ASP A 380 -8.70 -1.00 27.24
C ASP A 380 -7.92 -2.18 26.65
N PRO A 381 -7.58 -3.20 27.46
CA PRO A 381 -6.89 -4.40 26.99
C PRO A 381 -7.66 -5.14 25.89
N ASP A 382 -8.99 -5.03 25.89
CA ASP A 382 -9.85 -5.65 24.89
C ASP A 382 -9.64 -5.00 23.51
N ILE A 383 -9.61 -3.67 23.46
CA ILE A 383 -9.33 -2.92 22.23
C ILE A 383 -7.91 -3.23 21.72
N ALA A 384 -6.92 -3.29 22.61
CA ALA A 384 -5.56 -3.71 22.23
C ALA A 384 -5.57 -5.09 21.58
N CYS A 385 -6.26 -6.05 22.18
CA CYS A 385 -6.34 -7.42 21.68
C CYS A 385 -6.96 -7.49 20.27
N LEU A 386 -8.05 -6.75 20.03
CA LEU A 386 -8.71 -6.69 18.73
C LEU A 386 -7.81 -6.06 17.65
N LEU A 387 -7.13 -4.94 17.97
CA LEU A 387 -6.20 -4.28 17.06
C LEU A 387 -4.99 -5.19 16.73
N GLN A 388 -4.41 -5.84 17.73
CA GLN A 388 -3.31 -6.79 17.53
C GLN A 388 -3.71 -7.96 16.63
N PHE A 389 -4.94 -8.45 16.76
CA PHE A 389 -5.46 -9.53 15.91
C PHE A 389 -5.60 -9.12 14.45
N VAL A 390 -6.10 -7.92 14.19
CA VAL A 390 -6.20 -7.40 12.83
C VAL A 390 -4.82 -7.26 12.20
N LEU A 391 -3.86 -6.69 12.94
CA LEU A 391 -2.48 -6.59 12.47
C LEU A 391 -1.85 -7.97 12.20
N LEU A 392 -2.11 -8.98 13.05
CA LEU A 392 -1.69 -10.37 12.81
C LEU A 392 -2.31 -10.93 11.51
N CYS A 393 -3.61 -10.73 11.30
CA CYS A 393 -4.28 -11.16 10.09
C CYS A 393 -3.69 -10.50 8.84
N ALA A 394 -3.39 -9.21 8.89
CA ALA A 394 -2.77 -8.49 7.78
C ALA A 394 -1.33 -8.96 7.52
N TYR A 395 -0.53 -9.20 8.56
CA TYR A 395 0.88 -9.55 8.41
C TYR A 395 1.12 -11.05 8.11
N ARG A 396 0.49 -11.96 8.88
CA ARG A 396 0.72 -13.41 8.78
C ARG A 396 -0.13 -14.10 7.72
N PHE A 397 -1.27 -13.52 7.35
CA PHE A 397 -2.18 -14.06 6.33
C PHE A 397 -2.37 -13.12 5.14
N GLY A 398 -1.78 -11.93 5.15
CA GLY A 398 -1.93 -10.97 4.06
C GLY A 398 -3.38 -10.51 3.88
N LEU A 399 -4.23 -10.54 4.90
CA LEU A 399 -5.64 -10.14 4.75
C LEU A 399 -5.78 -8.62 4.61
N ARG A 400 -6.81 -8.17 3.89
CA ARG A 400 -7.26 -6.77 3.97
C ARG A 400 -7.91 -6.52 5.33
N LEU A 401 -7.99 -5.26 5.77
CA LEU A 401 -8.63 -4.90 7.04
C LEU A 401 -10.07 -5.40 7.10
N ASP A 402 -10.90 -5.12 6.09
CA ASP A 402 -12.27 -5.63 6.06
C ASP A 402 -12.34 -7.16 5.94
N GLU A 403 -11.32 -7.80 5.36
CA GLU A 403 -11.24 -9.25 5.36
C GLU A 403 -10.98 -9.82 6.76
N ALA A 404 -10.09 -9.20 7.53
CA ALA A 404 -9.75 -9.58 8.89
C ALA A 404 -10.88 -9.25 9.88
N ARG A 405 -11.44 -8.05 9.79
CA ARG A 405 -12.53 -7.54 10.64
C ARG A 405 -13.82 -8.35 10.46
N GLY A 406 -14.10 -8.77 9.22
CA GLY A 406 -15.31 -9.51 8.87
C GLY A 406 -15.22 -11.03 9.01
N LEU A 407 -14.17 -11.59 9.63
CA LEU A 407 -14.05 -13.04 9.83
C LEU A 407 -15.14 -13.55 10.79
N LEU A 408 -15.74 -14.69 10.45
CA LEU A 408 -16.61 -15.42 11.39
C LEU A 408 -15.79 -16.43 12.19
N ARG A 409 -16.32 -16.89 13.34
CA ARG A 409 -15.67 -17.92 14.16
C ARG A 409 -15.35 -19.20 13.38
N ARG A 410 -16.22 -19.60 12.45
CA ARG A 410 -16.03 -20.76 11.56
C ARG A 410 -15.03 -20.56 10.42
N ASP A 411 -14.65 -19.31 10.14
CA ASP A 411 -13.72 -19.00 9.08
C ASP A 411 -12.26 -19.20 9.54
N TRP A 412 -12.03 -19.25 10.86
CA TRP A 412 -10.76 -19.67 11.46
C TRP A 412 -10.75 -21.21 11.63
N CYS A 413 -9.87 -21.88 10.91
CA CYS A 413 -9.83 -23.34 10.85
C CYS A 413 -8.49 -23.88 11.32
N GLU A 414 -8.53 -24.94 12.14
CA GLU A 414 -7.36 -25.65 12.63
C GLU A 414 -7.59 -27.17 12.51
N SER A 415 -6.63 -27.88 11.93
CA SER A 415 -6.70 -29.34 11.78
C SER A 415 -5.32 -29.94 11.52
N HIS A 416 -4.99 -31.04 12.19
CA HIS A 416 -3.74 -31.79 11.99
C HIS A 416 -2.47 -30.90 12.03
N GLY A 417 -2.45 -29.90 12.92
CA GLY A 417 -1.33 -28.95 13.04
C GLY A 417 -1.31 -27.83 11.99
N TYR A 418 -2.24 -27.82 11.05
CA TYR A 418 -2.42 -26.71 10.10
C TYR A 418 -3.44 -25.71 10.60
N CYS A 419 -3.16 -24.43 10.38
CA CYS A 419 -4.08 -23.32 10.59
C CYS A 419 -4.33 -22.62 9.26
N TRP A 420 -5.58 -22.28 8.94
CA TRP A 420 -5.93 -21.49 7.77
C TRP A 420 -7.20 -20.68 7.98
N VAL A 421 -7.35 -19.63 7.17
CA VAL A 421 -8.49 -18.72 7.22
C VAL A 421 -9.28 -18.80 5.90
N LEU A 422 -10.61 -18.88 6.01
CA LEU A 422 -11.53 -18.90 4.87
C LEU A 422 -12.07 -17.49 4.57
N ILE A 423 -11.74 -16.98 3.39
CA ILE A 423 -12.19 -15.68 2.89
C ILE A 423 -13.39 -15.90 1.97
N ARG A 424 -14.58 -15.46 2.41
CA ARG A 424 -15.87 -15.61 1.71
C ARG A 424 -16.87 -14.53 2.11
N ASN A 425 -17.86 -14.28 1.26
CA ASN A 425 -19.00 -13.43 1.60
C ASN A 425 -19.72 -13.98 2.85
N ASN A 426 -20.19 -13.07 3.68
CA ASN A 426 -21.05 -13.37 4.82
C ASN A 426 -21.97 -12.17 5.12
N ARG A 427 -22.78 -12.26 6.18
CA ARG A 427 -23.74 -11.21 6.56
C ARG A 427 -23.07 -9.86 6.91
N TYR A 428 -21.82 -9.89 7.34
CA TYR A 428 -21.08 -8.74 7.87
C TYR A 428 -20.05 -8.19 6.88
N ARG A 429 -19.74 -8.94 5.81
CA ARG A 429 -18.72 -8.58 4.82
C ARG A 429 -19.07 -9.11 3.44
N THR A 430 -19.01 -8.21 2.46
CA THR A 430 -19.01 -8.53 1.03
C THR A 430 -17.60 -8.42 0.47
N LEU A 431 -17.17 -9.39 -0.32
CA LEU A 431 -15.89 -9.41 -0.99
C LEU A 431 -15.91 -8.51 -2.22
N LYS A 432 -14.75 -7.89 -2.51
CA LYS A 432 -14.53 -7.03 -3.68
C LYS A 432 -14.79 -7.74 -5.02
N SER A 433 -14.45 -9.02 -5.11
CA SER A 433 -14.65 -9.81 -6.34
C SER A 433 -14.76 -11.30 -6.01
N GLU A 434 -15.23 -12.10 -6.97
CA GLU A 434 -15.21 -13.57 -6.84
C GLU A 434 -13.79 -14.12 -6.62
N ALA A 435 -12.78 -13.51 -7.25
CA ALA A 435 -11.38 -13.90 -7.10
C ALA A 435 -10.84 -13.70 -5.67
N SER A 436 -11.50 -12.85 -4.87
CA SER A 436 -11.15 -12.63 -3.46
C SER A 436 -11.48 -13.84 -2.58
N ARG A 437 -12.39 -14.73 -3.02
CA ARG A 437 -12.79 -15.94 -2.27
C ARG A 437 -11.66 -16.96 -2.30
N ARG A 438 -11.07 -17.27 -1.13
CA ARG A 438 -9.88 -18.13 -1.02
C ARG A 438 -9.74 -18.74 0.37
N ALA A 439 -8.89 -19.76 0.47
CA ALA A 439 -8.33 -20.20 1.73
C ALA A 439 -6.89 -19.70 1.83
N VAL A 440 -6.52 -19.11 2.97
CA VAL A 440 -5.16 -18.64 3.23
C VAL A 440 -4.57 -19.46 4.36
N PRO A 441 -3.57 -20.32 4.10
CA PRO A 441 -2.88 -21.04 5.16
C PRO A 441 -1.97 -20.10 5.96
N LEU A 442 -1.75 -20.42 7.22
CA LEU A 442 -0.69 -19.83 8.03
C LEU A 442 0.65 -20.35 7.50
N LEU A 443 1.41 -19.47 6.85
CA LEU A 443 2.69 -19.81 6.20
C LEU A 443 3.91 -19.65 7.13
N PHE A 444 3.72 -19.11 8.33
CA PHE A 444 4.80 -18.72 9.24
C PHE A 444 4.56 -19.24 10.64
N SER A 445 5.66 -19.48 11.36
CA SER A 445 5.57 -19.78 12.79
C SER A 445 5.10 -18.54 13.55
N LEU A 446 4.18 -18.73 14.49
CA LEU A 446 3.73 -17.67 15.40
C LEU A 446 4.59 -17.64 16.65
N GLU A 447 5.03 -16.45 17.06
CA GLU A 447 5.67 -16.21 18.35
C GLU A 447 4.72 -16.52 19.50
N ALA A 448 5.28 -16.81 20.68
CA ALA A 448 4.48 -17.12 21.88
C ALA A 448 3.51 -15.97 22.25
N THR A 449 3.89 -14.71 21.97
CA THR A 449 3.00 -13.56 22.14
C THR A 449 1.84 -13.56 21.16
N GLU A 450 2.08 -13.91 19.89
CA GLU A 450 1.05 -14.00 18.86
C GLU A 450 0.05 -15.11 19.17
N GLN A 451 0.55 -16.28 19.60
CA GLN A 451 -0.30 -17.41 19.99
C GLN A 451 -1.17 -17.08 21.20
N ARG A 452 -0.62 -16.40 22.22
CA ARG A 452 -1.39 -15.94 23.39
C ARG A 452 -2.48 -14.96 22.98
N MET A 453 -2.16 -13.98 22.13
CA MET A 453 -3.14 -13.02 21.64
C MET A 453 -4.24 -13.70 20.81
N LEU A 454 -3.89 -14.62 19.91
CA LEU A 454 -4.86 -15.40 19.13
C LEU A 454 -5.81 -16.17 20.06
N ASN A 455 -5.27 -16.89 21.04
CA ASN A 455 -6.09 -17.62 22.01
C ASN A 455 -7.00 -16.69 22.81
N ALA A 456 -6.53 -15.50 23.19
CA ALA A 456 -7.34 -14.50 23.87
C ALA A 456 -8.54 -14.05 23.02
N VAL A 457 -8.36 -13.84 21.72
CA VAL A 457 -9.46 -13.48 20.79
C VAL A 457 -10.48 -14.61 20.65
N LEU A 458 -10.00 -15.86 20.50
CA LEU A 458 -10.88 -17.01 20.40
C LEU A 458 -11.68 -17.22 21.70
N ASN A 459 -11.02 -17.10 22.86
CA ASN A 459 -11.67 -17.21 24.17
C ASN A 459 -12.65 -16.07 24.43
N ARG A 460 -12.30 -14.85 24.01
CA ARG A 460 -13.21 -13.69 24.05
C ARG A 460 -14.49 -13.99 23.28
N HIS A 461 -14.37 -14.48 22.04
CA HIS A 461 -15.51 -14.83 21.22
C HIS A 461 -16.38 -15.89 21.92
N ASP A 462 -15.77 -16.94 22.42
CA ASP A 462 -16.49 -18.03 23.08
C ASP A 462 -17.21 -17.54 24.35
N ALA A 463 -16.56 -16.68 25.15
CA ALA A 463 -17.14 -16.09 26.35
C ALA A 463 -18.30 -15.11 26.07
N LEU A 464 -18.22 -14.31 25.01
CA LEU A 464 -19.25 -13.31 24.66
C LEU A 464 -20.41 -13.91 23.86
N LEU A 465 -20.08 -14.75 22.89
CA LEU A 465 -20.98 -15.18 21.82
C LEU A 465 -21.26 -16.69 21.84
N GLY A 466 -20.76 -17.41 22.86
CA GLY A 466 -21.07 -18.82 23.05
C GLY A 466 -20.31 -19.77 22.10
N GLY A 467 -19.33 -19.26 21.35
CA GLY A 467 -18.63 -20.05 20.34
C GLY A 467 -19.46 -20.29 19.07
N GLU A 468 -20.53 -19.52 18.89
CA GLU A 468 -21.43 -19.63 17.74
C GLU A 468 -20.68 -19.45 16.41
N ALA A 469 -20.66 -20.50 15.60
CA ALA A 469 -19.85 -20.61 14.40
C ALA A 469 -20.14 -19.50 13.35
N SER A 470 -21.38 -19.01 13.28
CA SER A 470 -21.82 -18.03 12.28
C SER A 470 -21.67 -16.57 12.71
N LEU A 471 -21.22 -16.28 13.93
CA LEU A 471 -21.04 -14.92 14.42
C LEU A 471 -19.64 -14.38 14.13
N PRO A 472 -19.47 -13.04 14.08
CA PRO A 472 -18.17 -12.41 13.84
C PRO A 472 -17.18 -12.80 14.93
N LEU A 473 -15.96 -13.15 14.54
CA LEU A 473 -14.89 -13.49 15.46
C LEU A 473 -14.52 -12.30 16.35
N LEU A 474 -14.52 -11.10 15.78
CA LEU A 474 -14.39 -9.83 16.50
C LEU A 474 -15.77 -9.26 16.89
N GLY A 475 -16.72 -10.12 17.25
CA GLY A 475 -18.07 -9.69 17.59
C GLY A 475 -18.19 -9.09 18.99
N GLU A 476 -19.14 -8.16 19.15
CA GLU A 476 -19.56 -7.62 20.44
C GLU A 476 -21.09 -7.53 20.52
N ILE A 477 -21.62 -7.39 21.73
CA ILE A 477 -23.05 -7.23 21.98
C ILE A 477 -23.32 -5.77 22.33
N ARG A 478 -24.09 -5.08 21.48
CA ARG A 478 -24.59 -3.72 21.73
C ARG A 478 -26.11 -3.73 21.65
N ASP A 479 -26.78 -3.21 22.66
CA ASP A 479 -28.25 -3.16 22.75
C ASP A 479 -28.94 -4.51 22.43
N GLY A 480 -28.34 -5.60 22.92
CA GLY A 480 -28.83 -6.97 22.69
C GLY A 480 -28.61 -7.53 21.28
N LYS A 481 -27.93 -6.81 20.39
CA LYS A 481 -27.59 -7.24 19.03
C LYS A 481 -26.10 -7.49 18.88
N VAL A 482 -25.76 -8.46 18.04
CA VAL A 482 -24.36 -8.78 17.71
C VAL A 482 -23.89 -7.90 16.56
N GLU A 483 -22.84 -7.14 16.82
CA GLU A 483 -22.17 -6.27 15.85
C GLU A 483 -20.68 -6.61 15.76
N VAL A 484 -20.01 -6.12 14.73
CA VAL A 484 -18.55 -6.26 14.61
C VAL A 484 -17.91 -5.15 15.44
N ALA A 485 -17.01 -5.53 16.35
CA ALA A 485 -16.30 -4.60 17.20
C ALA A 485 -15.36 -3.72 16.38
N LEU A 486 -15.31 -2.44 16.76
CA LEU A 486 -14.52 -1.37 16.14
C LEU A 486 -14.88 -1.11 14.65
N SER A 487 -14.90 0.17 14.27
CA SER A 487 -15.02 0.53 12.85
C SER A 487 -13.68 0.32 12.13
N ALA A 488 -13.74 0.11 10.81
CA ALA A 488 -12.53 0.05 9.97
C ALA A 488 -11.69 1.33 10.12
N SER A 489 -12.33 2.50 10.16
CA SER A 489 -11.67 3.79 10.38
C SER A 489 -10.93 3.87 11.73
N ALA A 490 -11.54 3.39 12.82
CA ALA A 490 -10.91 3.39 14.14
C ALA A 490 -9.69 2.46 14.19
N ILE A 491 -9.78 1.29 13.57
CA ILE A 491 -8.66 0.35 13.48
C ILE A 491 -7.53 0.96 12.65
N SER A 492 -7.83 1.44 11.45
CA SER A 492 -6.86 2.07 10.55
C SER A 492 -6.12 3.22 11.24
N ALA A 493 -6.83 4.12 11.91
CA ALA A 493 -6.22 5.25 12.62
C ALA A 493 -5.26 4.80 13.72
N ALA A 494 -5.67 3.85 14.57
CA ALA A 494 -4.85 3.35 15.67
C ALA A 494 -3.61 2.59 15.19
N GLU A 495 -3.76 1.76 14.16
CA GLU A 495 -2.64 1.01 13.58
C GLU A 495 -1.68 1.92 12.82
N ILE A 496 -2.17 2.89 12.05
CA ILE A 496 -1.33 3.88 11.37
C ILE A 496 -0.46 4.63 12.37
N ASP A 497 -1.04 5.11 13.48
CA ASP A 497 -0.27 5.79 14.52
C ASP A 497 0.83 4.89 15.08
N ALA A 498 0.49 3.66 15.49
CA ALA A 498 1.44 2.72 16.07
C ALA A 498 2.55 2.31 15.09
N LEU A 499 2.20 2.04 13.82
CA LEU A 499 3.12 1.67 12.75
C LEU A 499 4.09 2.80 12.41
N ARG A 500 3.59 4.03 12.26
CA ARG A 500 4.43 5.19 11.94
C ARG A 500 5.33 5.56 13.10
N HIS A 501 4.84 5.45 14.34
CA HIS A 501 5.63 5.64 15.56
C HIS A 501 6.78 4.64 15.63
N VAL A 502 6.52 3.33 15.50
CA VAL A 502 7.58 2.32 15.60
C VAL A 502 8.60 2.46 14.48
N SER A 503 8.12 2.71 13.28
CA SER A 503 8.92 2.54 12.07
C SER A 503 9.60 3.82 11.57
N GLY A 504 9.12 4.99 12.01
CA GLY A 504 9.59 6.31 11.57
C GLY A 504 9.29 6.64 10.11
N SER A 505 8.52 5.80 9.41
CA SER A 505 8.04 6.11 8.06
C SER A 505 6.73 6.89 8.13
N PRO A 506 6.60 8.04 7.45
CA PRO A 506 5.36 8.82 7.44
C PRO A 506 4.28 8.22 6.55
N THR A 507 4.60 7.23 5.72
CA THR A 507 3.71 6.67 4.69
C THR A 507 3.19 5.27 5.05
N LEU A 508 3.74 4.63 6.09
CA LEU A 508 3.30 3.30 6.50
C LEU A 508 1.83 3.30 6.94
N SER A 509 1.17 2.17 6.69
CA SER A 509 -0.24 1.89 6.99
C SER A 509 -0.43 0.37 7.13
N LEU A 510 -1.59 -0.07 7.63
CA LEU A 510 -1.92 -1.49 7.75
C LEU A 510 -1.77 -2.24 6.41
N HIS A 511 -2.13 -1.63 5.29
CA HIS A 511 -2.04 -2.25 3.97
C HIS A 511 -0.62 -2.75 3.65
N HIS A 512 0.43 -2.07 4.15
CA HIS A 512 1.81 -2.49 3.90
C HIS A 512 2.21 -3.78 4.66
N ALA A 513 1.42 -4.24 5.63
CA ALA A 513 1.56 -5.58 6.20
C ALA A 513 1.25 -6.67 5.15
N ARG A 514 0.29 -6.41 4.26
CA ARG A 514 -0.02 -7.27 3.12
C ARG A 514 1.08 -7.23 2.04
N HIS A 515 1.76 -6.09 1.86
CA HIS A 515 2.98 -6.02 1.05
C HIS A 515 4.09 -6.89 1.65
N ALA A 516 4.27 -6.88 2.97
CA ALA A 516 5.23 -7.74 3.65
C ALA A 516 4.91 -9.23 3.42
N PHE A 517 3.66 -9.65 3.64
CA PHE A 517 3.20 -11.01 3.35
C PHE A 517 3.53 -11.44 1.92
N TYR A 518 3.21 -10.58 0.93
CA TYR A 518 3.46 -10.86 -0.48
C TYR A 518 4.96 -11.03 -0.76
N ASN A 519 5.80 -10.09 -0.32
CA ASN A 519 7.23 -10.09 -0.64
C ASN A 519 7.98 -11.23 0.07
N ILE A 520 7.61 -11.55 1.32
CA ILE A 520 8.15 -12.71 2.05
C ILE A 520 7.83 -14.01 1.31
N THR A 521 6.57 -14.18 0.92
CA THR A 521 6.12 -15.37 0.20
C THR A 521 6.77 -15.43 -1.18
N ALA A 522 6.81 -14.31 -1.92
CA ALA A 522 7.44 -14.24 -3.23
C ALA A 522 8.94 -14.55 -3.17
N ALA A 523 9.66 -14.03 -2.17
CA ALA A 523 11.07 -14.35 -1.94
C ALA A 523 11.29 -15.85 -1.73
N SER A 524 10.44 -16.49 -0.92
CA SER A 524 10.50 -17.92 -0.62
C SER A 524 10.20 -18.80 -1.83
N LEU A 525 9.15 -18.46 -2.60
CA LEU A 525 8.71 -19.21 -3.77
C LEU A 525 9.63 -19.06 -4.99
N LEU A 526 10.15 -17.85 -5.21
CA LEU A 526 11.10 -17.55 -6.29
C LEU A 526 12.55 -17.85 -5.91
N GLN A 527 12.83 -18.19 -4.65
CA GLN A 527 14.16 -18.50 -4.14
C GLN A 527 15.13 -17.33 -4.34
N LEU A 528 14.67 -16.12 -4.03
CA LEU A 528 15.43 -14.89 -4.24
C LEU A 528 16.61 -14.82 -3.27
N LYS A 529 17.79 -14.47 -3.81
CA LYS A 529 19.02 -14.27 -3.04
C LYS A 529 19.49 -12.82 -3.12
N THR A 530 18.62 -11.91 -2.69
CA THR A 530 18.91 -10.47 -2.63
C THR A 530 19.08 -10.01 -1.17
N PRO A 531 19.71 -8.85 -0.91
CA PRO A 531 19.84 -8.31 0.45
C PRO A 531 18.53 -8.24 1.22
N VAL A 532 17.45 -7.70 0.62
CA VAL A 532 16.14 -7.65 1.29
C VAL A 532 15.54 -9.05 1.43
N ALA A 533 15.52 -9.85 0.35
CA ALA A 533 14.94 -11.21 0.39
C ALA A 533 15.59 -12.06 1.49
N THR A 534 16.92 -12.05 1.57
CA THR A 534 17.67 -12.79 2.59
C THR A 534 17.28 -12.36 4.01
N LYS A 535 17.04 -11.06 4.21
CA LYS A 535 16.67 -10.53 5.52
C LYS A 535 15.25 -10.89 5.94
N ILE A 536 14.29 -10.79 5.02
CA ILE A 536 12.89 -11.07 5.33
C ILE A 536 12.60 -12.58 5.42
N THR A 537 13.44 -13.44 4.83
CA THR A 537 13.30 -14.90 4.93
C THR A 537 14.29 -15.55 5.89
N GLN A 538 15.04 -14.78 6.69
CA GLN A 538 16.15 -15.32 7.51
C GLN A 538 15.70 -16.35 8.57
N HIS A 539 14.46 -16.25 9.04
CA HIS A 539 13.88 -17.14 10.05
C HIS A 539 12.73 -18.00 9.50
N ILE A 540 12.67 -18.14 8.18
CA ILE A 540 11.53 -18.77 7.49
C ILE A 540 11.99 -20.05 6.80
N ASP A 541 11.25 -21.14 7.01
CA ASP A 541 11.40 -22.34 6.22
C ASP A 541 10.80 -22.14 4.82
N SER A 542 11.63 -21.62 3.91
CA SER A 542 11.22 -21.39 2.53
C SER A 542 10.87 -22.67 1.78
N ALA A 543 11.38 -23.84 2.21
CA ALA A 543 11.06 -25.11 1.57
C ALA A 543 9.65 -25.58 1.95
N ASP A 544 9.30 -25.47 3.23
CA ASP A 544 7.94 -25.76 3.71
C ASP A 544 6.90 -24.83 3.06
N ILE A 545 7.16 -23.51 3.00
CA ILE A 545 6.26 -22.57 2.29
C ILE A 545 6.07 -22.97 0.83
N ARG A 546 7.15 -23.34 0.13
CA ARG A 546 7.05 -23.80 -1.26
C ARG A 546 6.18 -25.04 -1.39
N GLN A 547 6.36 -26.01 -0.51
CA GLN A 547 5.56 -27.24 -0.51
C GLN A 547 4.09 -26.95 -0.17
N MET A 548 3.82 -26.09 0.82
CA MET A 548 2.46 -25.74 1.24
C MET A 548 1.68 -25.00 0.15
N VAL A 549 2.33 -24.06 -0.55
CA VAL A 549 1.67 -23.24 -1.58
C VAL A 549 1.61 -23.94 -2.93
N MET A 550 2.65 -24.68 -3.32
CA MET A 550 2.78 -25.26 -4.67
C MET A 550 2.51 -26.76 -4.71
N GLY A 551 2.34 -27.42 -3.57
CA GLY A 551 2.16 -28.86 -3.45
C GLY A 551 3.43 -29.66 -3.78
N GLN A 552 3.27 -30.91 -4.22
CA GLN A 552 4.40 -31.80 -4.53
C GLN A 552 5.33 -31.25 -5.62
N GLN A 553 4.76 -30.53 -6.60
CA GLN A 553 5.50 -29.91 -7.71
C GLN A 553 5.86 -28.46 -7.36
N HIS A 554 6.83 -28.28 -6.48
CA HIS A 554 7.18 -26.99 -5.88
C HIS A 554 8.47 -26.35 -6.43
N TYR A 555 8.94 -26.82 -7.58
CA TYR A 555 10.04 -26.17 -8.30
C TYR A 555 9.62 -24.78 -8.82
N CYS A 556 10.57 -23.85 -8.85
CA CYS A 556 10.32 -22.49 -9.34
C CYS A 556 9.93 -22.53 -10.83
N SER A 557 8.73 -22.06 -11.16
CA SER A 557 8.17 -22.07 -12.50
C SER A 557 7.14 -20.94 -12.67
N ARG A 558 6.57 -20.81 -13.87
CA ARG A 558 5.47 -19.85 -14.14
C ARG A 558 4.28 -19.98 -13.18
N ARG A 559 4.09 -21.14 -12.56
CA ARG A 559 3.01 -21.39 -11.60
C ARG A 559 3.15 -20.58 -10.30
N VAL A 560 4.37 -20.17 -9.92
CA VAL A 560 4.62 -19.39 -8.69
C VAL A 560 3.77 -18.12 -8.67
N MET A 561 3.68 -17.45 -9.82
CA MET A 561 2.88 -16.23 -9.98
C MET A 561 1.38 -16.47 -9.78
N MET A 562 0.87 -17.62 -10.23
CA MET A 562 -0.52 -18.03 -9.98
C MET A 562 -0.76 -18.39 -8.52
N GLY A 563 0.22 -19.03 -7.86
CA GLY A 563 0.16 -19.32 -6.42
C GLY A 563 0.07 -18.06 -5.59
N LEU A 564 0.93 -17.06 -5.88
CA LEU A 564 0.89 -15.74 -5.24
C LEU A 564 -0.44 -15.02 -5.50
N ALA A 565 -0.94 -15.03 -6.74
CA ALA A 565 -2.22 -14.43 -7.08
C ALA A 565 -3.37 -15.08 -6.28
N ARG A 566 -3.37 -16.41 -6.15
CA ARG A 566 -4.38 -17.16 -5.40
C ARG A 566 -4.34 -16.85 -3.89
N LEU A 567 -3.15 -16.77 -3.29
CA LEU A 567 -3.00 -16.40 -1.87
C LEU A 567 -3.51 -14.99 -1.58
N MET A 568 -3.31 -14.07 -2.53
CA MET A 568 -3.76 -12.69 -2.41
C MET A 568 -5.22 -12.49 -2.79
N GLY A 569 -5.84 -13.45 -3.50
CA GLY A 569 -7.17 -13.28 -4.08
C GLY A 569 -7.19 -12.29 -5.24
N HIS A 570 -6.15 -12.32 -6.07
CA HIS A 570 -6.07 -11.55 -7.31
C HIS A 570 -6.54 -12.39 -8.49
N ARG A 571 -7.31 -11.78 -9.40
CA ARG A 571 -7.75 -12.43 -10.65
C ARG A 571 -6.58 -12.77 -11.57
N GLN A 572 -5.55 -11.93 -11.58
CA GLN A 572 -4.36 -12.09 -12.42
C GLN A 572 -3.07 -11.85 -11.61
N PRO A 573 -1.96 -12.52 -11.95
CA PRO A 573 -0.69 -12.26 -11.29
C PRO A 573 -0.11 -10.87 -11.53
N SER A 574 -0.49 -10.21 -12.63
CA SER A 574 -0.08 -8.85 -12.98
C SER A 574 -0.34 -7.87 -11.84
N THR A 575 -1.49 -7.97 -11.16
CA THR A 575 -1.82 -7.15 -9.99
C THR A 575 -0.77 -7.31 -8.89
N GLY A 576 -0.40 -8.55 -8.54
CA GLY A 576 0.65 -8.82 -7.55
C GLY A 576 2.01 -8.25 -7.95
N LEU A 577 2.37 -8.44 -9.22
CA LEU A 577 3.66 -8.04 -9.78
C LEU A 577 3.87 -6.53 -9.87
N LEU A 578 2.81 -5.80 -10.22
CA LEU A 578 2.88 -4.34 -10.35
C LEU A 578 2.86 -3.67 -8.99
N ASN A 579 1.98 -4.15 -8.11
CA ASN A 579 1.54 -3.38 -6.94
C ASN A 579 2.19 -3.82 -5.63
N TYR A 580 2.52 -5.11 -5.51
CA TYR A 580 3.01 -5.67 -4.25
C TYR A 580 4.45 -6.12 -4.34
N ASN A 581 4.94 -6.56 -5.51
CA ASN A 581 6.28 -7.09 -5.63
C ASN A 581 7.34 -5.98 -5.74
N HIS A 582 8.08 -5.75 -4.66
CA HIS A 582 9.13 -4.74 -4.61
C HIS A 582 10.55 -5.32 -4.72
N LEU A 583 10.67 -6.62 -4.93
CA LEU A 583 11.94 -7.34 -5.02
C LEU A 583 12.38 -7.61 -6.47
N ILE A 584 11.50 -7.40 -7.46
CA ILE A 584 11.79 -7.65 -8.89
C ILE A 584 13.06 -6.92 -9.34
N LEU A 585 13.19 -5.65 -9.01
CA LEU A 585 14.30 -4.82 -9.49
C LEU A 585 15.60 -5.12 -8.73
N GLU A 586 15.52 -5.46 -7.45
CA GLU A 586 16.67 -5.95 -6.69
C GLU A 586 17.14 -7.33 -7.20
N TRP A 587 16.20 -8.18 -7.63
CA TRP A 587 16.51 -9.46 -8.27
C TRP A 587 17.15 -9.28 -9.66
N ALA A 588 16.62 -8.35 -10.47
CA ALA A 588 17.25 -7.96 -11.72
C ALA A 588 18.69 -7.47 -11.50
N ASP A 589 18.92 -6.70 -10.44
CA ASP A 589 20.26 -6.23 -10.05
C ASP A 589 21.21 -7.38 -9.68
N ALA A 590 20.74 -8.36 -8.92
CA ALA A 590 21.53 -9.53 -8.56
C ALA A 590 21.97 -10.34 -9.79
N LEU A 591 21.16 -10.37 -10.85
CA LEU A 591 21.47 -11.05 -12.12
C LEU A 591 22.22 -10.17 -13.13
N THR A 592 22.34 -8.87 -12.87
CA THR A 592 23.07 -7.88 -13.68
C THR A 592 24.11 -7.15 -12.83
N PRO A 593 25.04 -7.86 -12.18
CA PRO A 593 25.97 -7.23 -11.25
C PRO A 593 26.89 -6.23 -11.96
N VAL A 594 27.14 -5.11 -11.29
CA VAL A 594 28.08 -4.09 -11.75
C VAL A 594 29.49 -4.67 -11.79
N LYS A 595 30.17 -4.54 -12.93
CA LYS A 595 31.57 -4.96 -13.11
C LYS A 595 32.47 -3.72 -13.01
N GLY A 596 33.24 -3.58 -11.92
CA GLY A 596 34.21 -2.49 -11.77
C GLY A 596 34.58 -2.17 -10.32
N THR A 597 35.71 -1.47 -10.14
CA THR A 597 36.20 -1.01 -8.83
C THR A 597 35.51 0.26 -8.36
N ASN A 598 35.36 0.40 -7.04
CA ASN A 598 34.82 1.60 -6.40
C ASN A 598 35.66 2.83 -6.75
N GLY A 599 35.07 3.81 -7.42
CA GLY A 599 35.69 5.11 -7.64
C GLY A 599 35.57 6.03 -6.43
N SER A 600 36.10 7.25 -6.54
CA SER A 600 35.99 8.27 -5.48
C SER A 600 34.54 8.68 -5.24
N ILE A 601 34.20 9.02 -3.99
CA ILE A 601 32.84 9.46 -3.63
C ILE A 601 32.50 10.72 -4.43
N LEU A 602 31.38 10.68 -5.16
CA LEU A 602 30.88 11.83 -5.91
C LEU A 602 30.27 12.82 -4.93
N LYS A 603 30.67 14.10 -5.00
CA LYS A 603 30.18 15.13 -4.07
C LYS A 603 28.69 15.40 -4.26
N GLU A 604 28.21 15.26 -5.49
CA GLU A 604 26.85 15.56 -5.93
C GLU A 604 25.87 14.41 -5.66
N ALA A 605 26.34 13.21 -5.36
CA ALA A 605 25.47 12.08 -5.02
C ALA A 605 24.86 12.29 -3.64
N ILE A 606 23.55 12.04 -3.52
CA ILE A 606 22.83 12.10 -2.24
C ILE A 606 23.33 10.95 -1.37
N LYS A 607 23.58 11.22 -0.08
CA LYS A 607 24.14 10.24 0.87
C LYS A 607 23.15 9.99 2.01
N PRO A 608 22.21 9.03 1.86
CA PRO A 608 21.24 8.72 2.91
C PRO A 608 21.88 8.39 4.27
N GLN A 609 23.07 7.81 4.25
CA GLN A 609 23.87 7.52 5.44
C GLN A 609 24.22 8.74 6.30
N ASP A 610 24.17 9.95 5.75
CA ASP A 610 24.46 11.21 6.45
C ASP A 610 23.20 11.80 7.11
N PHE A 611 22.01 11.21 6.87
CA PHE A 611 20.75 11.69 7.44
C PHE A 611 20.62 11.32 8.91
N LYS A 612 19.84 12.13 9.65
CA LYS A 612 19.58 11.91 11.07
C LYS A 612 18.84 10.58 11.27
N ARG A 613 19.17 9.86 12.34
CA ARG A 613 18.44 8.65 12.72
C ARG A 613 17.11 9.04 13.35
N TYR A 614 16.08 8.29 13.03
CA TYR A 614 14.82 8.34 13.75
C TYR A 614 14.92 7.42 14.98
N THR A 615 14.52 7.95 16.13
CA THR A 615 14.36 7.18 17.36
C THR A 615 12.93 7.39 17.86
N PRO A 616 12.13 6.32 18.00
CA PRO A 616 10.78 6.45 18.52
C PRO A 616 10.82 6.98 19.95
N ALA A 617 9.89 7.87 20.30
CA ALA A 617 9.75 8.32 21.68
C ALA A 617 9.39 7.12 22.58
N ALA A 618 10.02 7.07 23.76
CA ALA A 618 9.72 6.04 24.75
C ALA A 618 8.27 6.20 25.22
N VAL A 619 7.55 5.08 25.25
CA VAL A 619 6.22 5.02 25.83
C VAL A 619 6.41 4.92 27.34
N LEU A 620 5.78 5.81 28.11
CA LEU A 620 5.64 5.58 29.55
C LEU A 620 4.78 4.33 29.72
N PRO A 621 5.28 3.26 30.36
CA PRO A 621 4.47 2.08 30.62
C PRO A 621 3.22 2.54 31.37
N GLN A 622 2.04 2.31 30.79
CA GLN A 622 0.83 2.37 31.61
C GLN A 622 1.01 1.29 32.68
N GLY A 623 0.73 1.64 33.95
CA GLY A 623 0.87 0.70 35.06
C GLY A 623 0.07 -0.56 34.75
N LEU A 624 0.76 -1.65 34.42
CA LEU A 624 0.13 -2.93 34.13
C LEU A 624 -0.47 -3.45 35.43
N THR A 625 -1.79 -3.34 35.56
CA THR A 625 -2.51 -4.15 36.54
C THR A 625 -2.36 -5.60 36.11
N LEU A 626 -1.63 -6.41 36.90
CA LEU A 626 -1.33 -7.81 36.57
C LEU A 626 -2.58 -8.66 36.35
N PHE A 627 -3.71 -8.24 36.93
CA PHE A 627 -5.00 -8.90 36.83
C PHE A 627 -6.13 -7.88 36.71
N ASN A 628 -7.20 -8.27 36.03
CA ASN A 628 -8.43 -7.50 35.94
C ASN A 628 -9.19 -7.56 37.29
N GLU A 629 -9.80 -6.45 37.69
CA GLU A 629 -10.71 -6.48 38.84
C GLU A 629 -11.96 -7.32 38.55
N PRO A 630 -12.47 -8.07 39.55
CA PRO A 630 -13.64 -8.91 39.39
C PRO A 630 -14.90 -8.03 39.26
N THR A 631 -15.38 -7.88 38.02
CA THR A 631 -16.69 -7.27 37.76
C THR A 631 -17.74 -8.37 37.53
N PRO A 632 -19.03 -8.11 37.79
CA PRO A 632 -20.09 -9.08 37.51
C PRO A 632 -20.05 -9.59 36.06
N HIS A 633 -19.76 -8.70 35.11
CA HIS A 633 -19.59 -9.06 33.69
C HIS A 633 -18.43 -10.03 33.45
N LEU A 634 -17.26 -9.76 34.04
CA LEU A 634 -16.08 -10.62 33.89
C LEU A 634 -16.29 -11.99 34.53
N LEU A 635 -16.94 -12.05 35.69
CA LEU A 635 -17.28 -13.32 36.35
C LEU A 635 -18.25 -14.13 35.49
N MET A 636 -19.31 -13.51 34.95
CA MET A 636 -20.25 -14.20 34.06
C MET A 636 -19.59 -14.70 32.77
N LYS A 637 -18.64 -13.94 32.20
CA LYS A 637 -17.82 -14.41 31.08
C LYS A 637 -17.01 -15.67 31.44
N ALA A 638 -16.37 -15.67 32.61
CA ALA A 638 -15.59 -16.82 33.08
C ALA A 638 -16.45 -18.07 33.26
N LEU A 639 -17.64 -17.92 33.83
CA LEU A 639 -18.60 -19.01 33.99
C LEU A 639 -19.06 -19.55 32.64
N ARG A 640 -19.40 -18.68 31.70
CA ARG A 640 -19.84 -19.09 30.36
C ARG A 640 -18.74 -19.80 29.58
N LEU A 641 -17.51 -19.30 29.65
CA LEU A 641 -16.35 -19.92 29.01
C LEU A 641 -16.06 -21.31 29.62
N GLY A 642 -16.14 -21.43 30.94
CA GLY A 642 -16.03 -22.71 31.64
C GLY A 642 -17.07 -23.72 31.15
N ALA A 643 -18.34 -23.32 31.14
CA ALA A 643 -19.44 -24.18 30.68
C ALA A 643 -19.27 -24.71 29.24
N LEU A 644 -18.58 -23.98 28.36
CA LEU A 644 -18.43 -24.35 26.95
C LEU A 644 -17.28 -25.33 26.67
N ARG A 645 -16.11 -25.15 27.29
CA ARG A 645 -14.90 -25.88 26.87
C ARG A 645 -13.90 -26.25 27.98
N GLN A 646 -14.04 -25.79 29.23
CA GLN A 646 -12.96 -25.88 30.24
C GLN A 646 -13.42 -25.85 31.71
N ASN A 647 -12.51 -26.19 32.64
CA ASN A 647 -12.65 -25.90 34.07
C ASN A 647 -12.74 -24.37 34.32
N VAL A 648 -13.55 -23.95 35.30
CA VAL A 648 -13.82 -22.53 35.62
C VAL A 648 -12.54 -21.76 36.00
N ARG A 649 -11.62 -22.35 36.77
CA ARG A 649 -10.33 -21.73 37.11
C ARG A 649 -9.51 -21.42 35.87
N ARG A 650 -9.35 -22.38 34.94
CA ARG A 650 -8.63 -22.14 33.67
C ARG A 650 -9.30 -21.06 32.83
N SER A 651 -10.62 -21.01 32.86
CA SER A 651 -11.42 -20.00 32.15
C SER A 651 -11.23 -18.60 32.75
N SER A 652 -11.15 -18.51 34.09
CA SER A 652 -10.83 -17.27 34.80
C SER A 652 -9.42 -16.78 34.51
N GLU A 653 -8.43 -17.67 34.52
CA GLU A 653 -7.05 -17.36 34.14
C GLU A 653 -6.96 -16.85 32.70
N ALA A 654 -7.68 -17.49 31.77
CA ALA A 654 -7.73 -17.09 30.37
C ALA A 654 -8.35 -15.69 30.14
N LEU A 655 -9.18 -15.21 31.08
CA LEU A 655 -9.78 -13.88 31.06
C LEU A 655 -9.03 -12.85 31.92
N GLY A 656 -7.87 -13.22 32.47
CA GLY A 656 -7.00 -12.33 33.24
C GLY A 656 -7.50 -12.03 34.65
N LEU A 657 -8.36 -12.87 35.24
CA LEU A 657 -8.71 -12.78 36.67
C LEU A 657 -7.51 -13.19 37.54
N SER A 658 -7.41 -12.60 38.74
CA SER A 658 -6.38 -13.02 39.69
C SER A 658 -6.58 -14.47 40.13
N PRO A 659 -5.50 -15.22 40.45
CA PRO A 659 -5.61 -16.60 40.93
C PRO A 659 -6.51 -16.73 42.17
N VAL A 660 -6.54 -15.70 43.02
CA VAL A 660 -7.40 -15.66 44.21
C VAL A 660 -8.87 -15.59 43.80
N HIS A 661 -9.25 -14.68 42.91
CA HIS A 661 -10.64 -14.57 42.44
C HIS A 661 -11.07 -15.78 41.61
N ALA A 662 -10.15 -16.36 40.82
CA ALA A 662 -10.40 -17.59 40.07
C ALA A 662 -10.70 -18.77 41.01
N ALA A 663 -9.92 -18.92 42.09
CA ALA A 663 -10.15 -19.96 43.09
C ALA A 663 -11.46 -19.77 43.86
N ILE A 664 -11.82 -18.52 44.18
CA ILE A 664 -13.11 -18.21 44.82
C ILE A 664 -14.27 -18.59 43.90
N LEU A 665 -14.20 -18.18 42.62
CA LEU A 665 -15.26 -18.48 41.65
C LEU A 665 -15.42 -19.99 41.42
N GLU A 666 -14.31 -20.73 41.36
CA GLU A 666 -14.32 -22.19 41.28
C GLU A 666 -14.96 -22.83 42.52
N GLY A 667 -14.63 -22.35 43.72
CA GLY A 667 -15.24 -22.83 44.97
C GLY A 667 -16.75 -22.59 45.02
N VAL A 668 -17.20 -21.40 44.63
CA VAL A 668 -18.64 -21.05 44.55
C VAL A 668 -19.37 -21.97 43.56
N ILE A 669 -18.75 -22.27 42.41
CA ILE A 669 -19.34 -23.20 41.43
C ILE A 669 -19.38 -24.62 41.98
N GLN A 670 -18.31 -25.13 42.58
CA GLN A 670 -18.31 -26.47 43.17
C GLN A 670 -19.36 -26.62 44.26
N GLU A 671 -19.53 -25.60 45.10
CA GLU A 671 -20.58 -25.57 46.11
C GLU A 671 -21.97 -25.54 45.46
N ALA A 672 -22.19 -24.71 44.43
CA ALA A 672 -23.45 -24.65 43.70
C ALA A 672 -23.79 -25.98 42.98
N GLU A 673 -22.80 -26.59 42.32
CA GLU A 673 -22.93 -27.89 41.64
C GLU A 673 -23.23 -28.98 42.65
N SER A 674 -22.56 -29.03 43.80
CA SER A 674 -22.82 -30.02 44.84
C SER A 674 -24.24 -29.95 45.40
N ASN A 675 -24.85 -28.77 45.38
CA ASN A 675 -26.20 -28.50 45.87
C ASN A 675 -27.28 -28.58 44.78
N MET A 676 -26.92 -28.76 43.50
CA MET A 676 -27.88 -28.97 42.42
C MET A 676 -28.63 -30.29 42.61
N ARG A 677 -29.96 -30.24 42.49
CA ARG A 677 -30.84 -31.40 42.61
C ARG A 677 -31.43 -31.75 41.26
N PHE A 678 -31.30 -33.01 40.86
CA PHE A 678 -31.87 -33.56 39.63
C PHE A 678 -32.99 -34.54 39.97
N LYS A 679 -34.09 -34.46 39.23
CA LYS A 679 -35.20 -35.41 39.38
C LYS A 679 -34.88 -36.68 38.59
N ILE A 680 -34.93 -37.84 39.25
CA ILE A 680 -34.72 -39.12 38.56
C ILE A 680 -35.91 -39.37 37.62
N ARG A 681 -35.63 -39.58 36.33
CA ARG A 681 -36.66 -39.83 35.33
C ARG A 681 -37.45 -41.10 35.70
N GLY A 682 -38.76 -40.95 35.88
CA GLY A 682 -39.67 -42.06 36.22
C GLY A 682 -39.76 -42.39 37.73
N LYS A 683 -39.12 -41.61 38.62
CA LYS A 683 -39.26 -41.73 40.07
C LYS A 683 -39.58 -40.36 40.67
N ASP A 684 -40.37 -40.32 41.75
CA ASP A 684 -40.58 -39.09 42.52
C ASP A 684 -39.46 -38.91 43.55
N GLN A 685 -38.23 -38.93 43.06
CA GLN A 685 -37.01 -38.88 43.86
C GLN A 685 -36.06 -37.86 43.25
N TRP A 686 -35.48 -37.03 44.10
CA TRP A 686 -34.43 -36.08 43.76
C TRP A 686 -33.09 -36.62 44.24
N ILE A 687 -32.06 -36.44 43.43
CA ILE A 687 -30.67 -36.75 43.76
C ILE A 687 -29.82 -35.50 43.63
N THR A 688 -28.82 -35.36 44.48
CA THR A 688 -27.81 -34.30 44.34
C THR A 688 -26.69 -34.75 43.43
N SER A 689 -25.93 -33.81 42.88
CA SER A 689 -24.71 -34.11 42.12
C SER A 689 -23.67 -34.86 42.96
N GLN A 690 -23.68 -34.73 44.29
CA GLN A 690 -22.83 -35.53 45.18
C GLN A 690 -23.26 -37.00 45.28
N GLU A 691 -24.56 -37.26 45.22
CA GLU A 691 -25.13 -38.61 45.24
C GLU A 691 -25.00 -39.33 43.89
N TYR A 692 -24.71 -38.57 42.82
CA TYR A 692 -24.54 -39.03 41.44
C TYR A 692 -23.47 -38.18 40.70
N PRO A 693 -22.17 -38.39 41.00
CA PRO A 693 -21.06 -37.56 40.51
C PRO A 693 -20.76 -37.70 39.02
#